data_AF-A0A448MI99-F1
#
_entry.id   AF-A0A448MI99-F1
#
_cell.length_a   1.000
_cell.length_b   1.000
_cell.length_c   1.000
_cell.angle_alpha   90.00
_cell.angle_beta   90.00
_cell.angle_gamma   90.00
#
_symmetry.space_group_name_H-M   'P 1'
#
loop_
_entity.id
_entity.type
_entity.pdbx_description
1 polymer ?
#
loop_
_entity_poly.entity_id
_entity_poly.type
_entity_poly.pdbx_seq_one_letter_code
_entity_poly.pdbx_strand_id
1 'polypeptide(L)'
;MGSLKRANYPSNNFVGSIYHARATDDVLSNEAIAALHRDIVEKQKADIAKNAEKIAFFAEKRSAMGAMMSEKYEIFKPGQGGAKSYRIPGLFTTKDGVVIAAIDKRNQHFYDWGNIDLAIRRSLDGGFTWQDDQVVVDLAEQPYPDLGAAESALVIDAVMTQDKNTGRIIMVFDMFPESQALFGMFNNSQASFESEGNGHINVNGKWYRLITDESGARYTVREGGIIYNRDGVAQDYKVITEGDPAQAFQNLGDIIKISTDERVGNIFLRSKRAGHDSGPFNAHYTSYLWMTYSDDNGKTWANPTDITTQVKADWMRFLGTGPGTGIQLKNGNIMIPVYFTNRDNKQSAAVIISSDGGKTWTRGASPNDAYLDEIGGARYLNTQDYEITESQVIEMNNGDIKMFSRNRSGAVIISTSHDGGMTWDKGARLRESALLDPYSQMSVIHYSKLIDGKEYIVFANPHASSRRNGKAWLGEVQTDGSILWKYNTTIDEGSYSYNSLTELPNGDIGLLYEQVQGSNVQYVRFNLQELLWKDNFIYRDKRNPENQAVSLNSIEQETYYKIGDGEMIKVGEGINPAHLEVREGIATLAQQANAAGEKQAYAAVVVKEKGTLRLMDNEQLNLSNIRLEKGTFDLNGRNFTLAAKVDTENQGLRAATLNGNIINNSPTPATLTYQLNQQRAIIGTVGDQQGTLNLIYSPTESESQLSFQGNTNLDNVYVKAGTLSYTGNRHQANRLDLSPHSQVEIKNDASFTSHHIHLAENANLILNTDTAIEFSSKVEGTGNLFKTGAGYARVNGELNHEGITDIQSGIFEVNGNINKSAVNIRQNSILAGGGEIKNETTLFEEAVISPSLFITNPQTFRGNTLSFNQLNNQGGKFILTVNNNAENIKDWKHDQVLINDLNSEMDIPIDIHLLGTQQGHSDENKNGRYDADEGISLIQTKTQMPCNG
;
A
#
# COMPACT_ATOMS: atom_id res chain seq x y z
N MET A 1 18.00 4.89 -28.63
CA MET A 1 19.15 5.59 -28.00
C MET A 1 19.31 6.95 -28.67
N GLY A 2 19.46 8.00 -27.86
CA GLY A 2 19.63 9.39 -28.30
C GLY A 2 19.02 10.35 -27.28
N SER A 3 19.80 10.75 -26.27
CA SER A 3 19.42 11.77 -25.28
C SER A 3 19.60 13.17 -25.87
N LEU A 4 18.53 13.95 -25.98
CA LEU A 4 18.65 15.39 -26.22
C LEU A 4 18.64 16.12 -24.88
N LYS A 5 19.72 16.89 -24.64
CA LYS A 5 19.85 17.84 -23.54
C LYS A 5 18.71 18.86 -23.59
N ARG A 6 18.17 19.18 -22.41
CA ARG A 6 17.19 20.25 -22.13
C ARG A 6 17.43 21.49 -22.99
N ALA A 7 16.40 21.91 -23.72
CA ALA A 7 16.26 23.25 -24.26
C ALA A 7 15.10 23.96 -23.53
N ASN A 8 15.42 25.06 -22.83
CA ASN A 8 14.46 25.95 -22.21
C ASN A 8 13.83 26.85 -23.30
N TYR A 9 12.67 26.49 -23.88
CA TYR A 9 11.68 27.37 -24.54
C TYR A 9 10.45 26.49 -24.94
N PRO A 10 9.22 27.02 -25.03
CA PRO A 10 7.98 26.23 -24.99
C PRO A 10 7.91 25.32 -26.21
N SER A 11 8.07 24.02 -26.00
CA SER A 11 7.89 23.05 -27.06
C SER A 11 6.41 23.01 -27.41
N ASN A 12 6.09 23.42 -28.65
CA ASN A 12 4.82 23.07 -29.29
C ASN A 12 4.80 21.55 -29.44
N ASN A 13 4.45 20.85 -28.36
CA ASN A 13 4.35 19.41 -28.34
C ASN A 13 3.07 19.04 -29.10
N PHE A 14 3.24 18.59 -30.33
CA PHE A 14 2.18 17.86 -31.02
C PHE A 14 1.94 16.55 -30.26
N VAL A 15 0.73 16.38 -29.72
CA VAL A 15 0.29 15.12 -29.10
C VAL A 15 -0.67 14.44 -30.06
N GLY A 16 -0.12 13.52 -30.84
CA GLY A 16 -0.82 12.73 -31.85
C GLY A 16 0.21 11.89 -32.62
N SER A 17 -0.25 11.01 -33.50
CA SER A 17 0.65 10.29 -34.41
C SER A 17 0.96 11.16 -35.63
N ILE A 18 2.23 11.49 -35.85
CA ILE A 18 2.69 12.08 -37.11
C ILE A 18 2.94 10.92 -38.08
N TYR A 19 2.00 10.68 -38.98
CA TYR A 19 2.13 9.61 -39.99
C TYR A 19 3.10 9.98 -41.11
N HIS A 20 3.20 11.27 -41.45
CA HIS A 20 4.16 11.78 -42.43
C HIS A 20 4.53 13.24 -42.10
N ALA A 21 5.81 13.56 -42.17
CA ALA A 21 6.31 14.92 -42.12
C ALA A 21 7.43 15.08 -43.15
N ARG A 22 7.38 16.15 -43.94
CA ARG A 22 8.40 16.49 -44.92
C ARG A 22 8.71 17.98 -44.85
N ALA A 23 9.98 18.31 -44.78
CA ALA A 23 10.49 19.67 -44.99
C ALA A 23 11.08 19.77 -46.41
N THR A 24 10.99 20.95 -47.03
CA THR A 24 11.57 21.23 -48.34
C THR A 24 11.98 22.70 -48.40
N ASP A 25 13.09 22.99 -49.07
CA ASP A 25 13.61 24.36 -49.24
C ASP A 25 12.91 25.10 -50.41
N ASP A 26 12.18 24.37 -51.24
CA ASP A 26 11.39 24.90 -52.36
C ASP A 26 10.04 25.49 -51.90
N VAL A 27 9.68 26.67 -52.40
CA VAL A 27 8.32 27.22 -52.27
C VAL A 27 7.40 26.53 -53.26
N LEU A 28 6.58 25.59 -52.77
CA LEU A 28 5.66 24.81 -53.59
C LEU A 28 4.40 25.61 -53.98
N SER A 29 3.87 25.38 -55.18
CA SER A 29 2.55 25.88 -55.56
C SER A 29 1.43 25.13 -54.82
N ASN A 30 0.24 25.73 -54.75
CA ASN A 30 -0.94 25.09 -54.13
C ASN A 30 -1.29 23.75 -54.81
N GLU A 31 -1.14 23.64 -56.14
CA GLU A 31 -1.38 22.40 -56.87
C GLU A 31 -0.36 21.31 -56.51
N ALA A 32 0.91 21.67 -56.34
CA ALA A 32 1.97 20.75 -55.94
C ALA A 32 1.76 20.25 -54.49
N ILE A 33 1.35 21.14 -53.59
CA ILE A 33 0.97 20.77 -52.21
C ILE A 33 -0.21 19.79 -52.22
N ALA A 34 -1.26 20.08 -52.98
CA ALA A 34 -2.43 19.21 -53.08
C ALA A 34 -2.12 17.83 -53.69
N ALA A 35 -1.23 17.78 -54.69
CA ALA A 35 -0.78 16.53 -55.29
C ALA A 35 0.05 15.69 -54.30
N LEU A 36 0.97 16.33 -53.58
CA LEU A 36 1.76 15.66 -52.54
C LEU A 36 0.87 15.13 -51.41
N HIS A 37 -0.11 15.92 -50.97
CA HIS A 37 -1.06 15.49 -49.95
C HIS A 37 -1.88 14.27 -50.39
N ARG A 38 -2.37 14.24 -51.63
CA ARG A 38 -3.08 13.08 -52.18
C ARG A 38 -2.19 11.82 -52.21
N ASP A 39 -0.94 11.93 -52.67
CA ASP A 39 -0.01 10.81 -52.72
C ASP A 39 0.31 10.26 -51.31
N ILE A 40 0.52 11.15 -50.34
CA ILE A 40 0.73 10.77 -48.93
C ILE A 40 -0.51 10.06 -48.37
N VAL A 41 -1.71 10.57 -48.63
CA VAL A 41 -2.97 9.96 -48.15
C VAL A 41 -3.18 8.58 -48.78
N GLU A 42 -2.93 8.40 -50.08
CA GLU A 42 -3.08 7.10 -50.74
C GLU A 42 -2.03 6.08 -50.25
N LYS A 43 -0.76 6.49 -50.06
CA LYS A 43 0.25 5.64 -49.42
C LYS A 43 -0.13 5.26 -48.00
N GLN A 44 -0.63 6.22 -47.22
CA GLN A 44 -1.11 5.96 -45.86
C GLN A 44 -2.28 4.97 -45.85
N LYS A 45 -3.24 5.08 -46.80
CA LYS A 45 -4.32 4.09 -46.94
C LYS A 45 -3.78 2.70 -47.28
N ALA A 46 -2.81 2.60 -48.18
CA ALA A 46 -2.17 1.33 -48.53
C ALA A 46 -1.41 0.72 -47.34
N ASP A 47 -0.69 1.54 -46.56
CA ASP A 47 0.01 1.11 -45.36
C ASP A 47 -0.95 0.71 -44.23
N ILE A 48 -2.07 1.43 -44.06
CA ILE A 48 -3.16 1.03 -43.14
C ILE A 48 -3.74 -0.31 -43.56
N ALA A 49 -4.02 -0.52 -44.85
CA ALA A 49 -4.54 -1.78 -45.35
C ALA A 49 -3.55 -2.94 -45.16
N LYS A 50 -2.25 -2.70 -45.37
CA LYS A 50 -1.19 -3.70 -45.15
C LYS A 50 -0.99 -4.05 -43.68
N ASN A 51 -1.23 -3.10 -42.77
CA ASN A 51 -1.06 -3.27 -41.33
C ASN A 51 -2.39 -3.43 -40.58
N ALA A 52 -3.49 -3.76 -41.28
CA ALA A 52 -4.83 -3.78 -40.70
C ALA A 52 -4.92 -4.69 -39.46
N GLU A 53 -4.30 -5.87 -39.49
CA GLU A 53 -4.25 -6.79 -38.34
C GLU A 53 -3.47 -6.20 -37.16
N LYS A 54 -2.36 -5.51 -37.42
CA LYS A 54 -1.56 -4.85 -36.39
C LYS A 54 -2.31 -3.67 -35.77
N ILE A 55 -3.05 -2.92 -36.58
CA ILE A 55 -3.92 -1.83 -36.13
C ILE A 55 -5.06 -2.39 -35.28
N ALA A 56 -5.71 -3.47 -35.71
CA ALA A 56 -6.75 -4.15 -34.94
C ALA A 56 -6.21 -4.67 -33.60
N PHE A 57 -5.05 -5.32 -33.60
CA PHE A 57 -4.36 -5.76 -32.38
C PHE A 57 -4.14 -4.60 -31.40
N PHE A 58 -3.61 -3.47 -31.86
CA PHE A 58 -3.37 -2.31 -30.98
C PHE A 58 -4.68 -1.64 -30.52
N ALA A 59 -5.76 -1.75 -31.28
CA ALA A 59 -7.08 -1.30 -30.84
C ALA A 59 -7.65 -2.23 -29.74
N GLU A 60 -7.48 -3.54 -29.87
CA GLU A 60 -7.96 -4.54 -28.90
C GLU A 60 -7.08 -4.65 -27.64
N LYS A 61 -5.78 -4.34 -27.77
CA LYS A 61 -4.77 -4.40 -26.69
C LYS A 61 -5.24 -3.74 -25.41
N ARG A 62 -5.86 -2.55 -25.51
CA ARG A 62 -6.42 -1.80 -24.37
C ARG A 62 -7.36 -2.70 -23.56
N SER A 63 -8.42 -3.20 -24.17
CA SER A 63 -9.43 -4.03 -23.50
C SER A 63 -8.86 -5.36 -23.01
N ALA A 64 -8.05 -6.03 -23.83
CA ALA A 64 -7.46 -7.33 -23.51
C ALA A 64 -6.47 -7.30 -22.34
N MET A 65 -5.92 -6.12 -22.01
CA MET A 65 -5.11 -5.88 -20.80
C MET A 65 -5.95 -5.54 -19.56
N GLY A 66 -7.27 -5.43 -19.69
CA GLY A 66 -8.19 -5.06 -18.62
C GLY A 66 -8.30 -3.54 -18.39
N ALA A 67 -7.89 -2.72 -19.37
CA ALA A 67 -8.12 -1.28 -19.29
C ALA A 67 -9.61 -0.99 -19.48
N MET A 68 -10.20 -0.26 -18.54
CA MET A 68 -11.63 -0.03 -18.51
C MET A 68 -11.95 1.43 -18.22
N MET A 69 -12.88 1.96 -19.01
CA MET A 69 -13.62 3.18 -18.75
C MET A 69 -15.09 2.86 -18.99
N SER A 70 -15.96 3.15 -18.03
CA SER A 70 -17.40 2.92 -18.17
C SER A 70 -17.99 3.83 -19.23
N GLU A 71 -19.18 3.48 -19.71
CA GLU A 71 -20.00 4.48 -20.39
C GLU A 71 -20.28 5.67 -19.46
N LYS A 72 -20.38 6.85 -20.06
CA LYS A 72 -20.74 8.08 -19.36
C LYS A 72 -22.25 8.16 -19.26
N TYR A 73 -22.75 8.57 -18.10
CA TYR A 73 -24.17 8.82 -17.94
C TYR A 73 -24.44 10.00 -17.02
N GLU A 74 -25.60 10.60 -17.22
CA GLU A 74 -26.03 11.80 -16.50
C GLU A 74 -26.52 11.42 -15.10
N ILE A 75 -25.88 11.96 -14.06
CA ILE A 75 -26.37 11.85 -12.67
C ILE A 75 -27.33 13.00 -12.35
N PHE A 76 -27.01 14.19 -12.85
CA PHE A 76 -27.86 15.37 -12.74
C PHE A 76 -28.06 15.99 -14.12
N LYS A 77 -29.30 16.32 -14.45
CA LYS A 77 -29.67 16.91 -15.74
C LYS A 77 -30.76 17.98 -15.58
N PRO A 78 -30.84 18.99 -16.45
CA PRO A 78 -31.92 19.97 -16.43
C PRO A 78 -33.30 19.32 -16.41
N GLY A 79 -34.21 19.89 -15.63
CA GLY A 79 -35.57 19.42 -15.43
C GLY A 79 -35.72 18.33 -14.36
N GLN A 80 -34.63 17.62 -14.00
CA GLN A 80 -34.64 16.71 -12.86
C GLN A 80 -34.82 17.50 -11.56
N GLY A 81 -35.63 16.99 -10.64
CA GLY A 81 -35.87 17.65 -9.34
C GLY A 81 -36.45 19.08 -9.43
N GLY A 82 -36.96 19.49 -10.61
CA GLY A 82 -37.46 20.85 -10.87
C GLY A 82 -36.37 21.87 -11.26
N ALA A 83 -35.09 21.52 -11.20
CA ALA A 83 -34.00 22.46 -11.43
C ALA A 83 -33.82 22.78 -12.93
N LYS A 84 -33.38 23.99 -13.26
CA LYS A 84 -33.09 24.40 -14.64
C LYS A 84 -31.65 24.09 -15.03
N SER A 85 -30.74 24.00 -14.07
CA SER A 85 -29.33 23.72 -14.28
C SER A 85 -28.74 23.08 -13.02
N TYR A 86 -27.75 22.22 -13.22
CA TYR A 86 -26.93 21.67 -12.13
C TYR A 86 -25.47 21.98 -12.43
N ARG A 87 -24.75 22.45 -11.42
CA ARG A 87 -23.34 22.87 -11.58
C ARG A 87 -22.53 22.56 -10.33
N ILE A 88 -21.22 22.67 -10.47
CA ILE A 88 -20.26 22.57 -9.37
C ILE A 88 -20.27 21.18 -8.70
N PRO A 89 -19.85 20.14 -9.44
CA PRO A 89 -19.81 18.78 -8.91
C PRO A 89 -18.77 18.62 -7.81
N GLY A 90 -19.19 18.10 -6.65
CA GLY A 90 -18.31 17.58 -5.60
C GLY A 90 -18.54 16.09 -5.43
N LEU A 91 -17.50 15.26 -5.61
CA LEU A 91 -17.59 13.80 -5.55
C LEU A 91 -16.67 13.26 -4.45
N PHE A 92 -17.25 12.57 -3.48
CA PHE A 92 -16.54 12.14 -2.27
C PHE A 92 -16.87 10.68 -1.92
N THR A 93 -15.85 9.86 -1.64
CA THR A 93 -16.01 8.49 -1.13
C THR A 93 -15.71 8.47 0.36
N THR A 94 -16.71 8.05 1.14
CA THR A 94 -16.60 7.88 2.59
C THR A 94 -15.74 6.67 2.95
N LYS A 95 -15.22 6.62 4.19
CA LYS A 95 -14.49 5.44 4.72
C LYS A 95 -15.32 4.15 4.71
N ASP A 96 -16.65 4.26 4.72
CA ASP A 96 -17.58 3.12 4.69
C ASP A 96 -17.95 2.71 3.25
N GLY A 97 -17.37 3.37 2.24
CA GLY A 97 -17.53 3.07 0.82
C GLY A 97 -18.77 3.66 0.15
N VAL A 98 -19.57 4.47 0.87
CA VAL A 98 -20.62 5.28 0.26
C VAL A 98 -19.98 6.39 -0.57
N VAL A 99 -20.44 6.55 -1.82
CA VAL A 99 -20.01 7.65 -2.70
C VAL A 99 -21.10 8.72 -2.71
N ILE A 100 -20.74 9.97 -2.45
CA ILE A 100 -21.64 11.11 -2.40
C ILE A 100 -21.28 12.09 -3.51
N ALA A 101 -22.28 12.46 -4.31
CA ALA A 101 -22.19 13.49 -5.33
C ALA A 101 -22.97 14.71 -4.86
N ALA A 102 -22.28 15.76 -4.39
CA ALA A 102 -22.86 17.07 -4.09
C ALA A 102 -22.88 17.97 -5.33
N ILE A 103 -23.85 18.86 -5.39
CA ILE A 103 -24.10 19.70 -6.55
C ILE A 103 -24.85 20.97 -6.16
N ASP A 104 -24.58 22.07 -6.88
CA ASP A 104 -25.48 23.23 -6.91
C ASP A 104 -26.72 22.88 -7.73
N LYS A 105 -27.88 22.87 -7.08
CA LYS A 105 -29.17 22.74 -7.74
C LYS A 105 -29.69 24.13 -8.08
N ARG A 106 -29.54 24.56 -9.33
CA ARG A 106 -29.89 25.92 -9.77
C ARG A 106 -31.29 25.94 -10.36
N ASN A 107 -32.25 26.44 -9.59
CA ASN A 107 -33.67 26.29 -9.88
C ASN A 107 -34.16 27.16 -11.05
N GLN A 108 -33.38 28.14 -11.49
CA GLN A 108 -33.88 29.21 -12.37
C GLN A 108 -33.05 29.36 -13.65
N HIS A 109 -31.73 29.32 -13.50
CA HIS A 109 -30.77 29.51 -14.58
C HIS A 109 -29.39 28.98 -14.17
N PHE A 110 -28.45 29.01 -15.11
CA PHE A 110 -27.09 28.48 -14.91
C PHE A 110 -26.10 29.49 -14.29
N TYR A 111 -26.50 30.73 -14.04
CA TYR A 111 -25.62 31.77 -13.46
C TYR A 111 -25.25 31.48 -11.99
N ASP A 112 -24.18 32.10 -11.49
CA ASP A 112 -23.65 31.91 -10.13
C ASP A 112 -24.39 32.78 -9.08
N TRP A 113 -25.71 32.89 -9.21
CA TRP A 113 -26.63 33.58 -8.29
C TRP A 113 -28.07 33.10 -8.53
N GLY A 114 -29.04 33.66 -7.78
CA GLY A 114 -30.46 33.30 -7.85
C GLY A 114 -30.83 32.23 -6.82
N ASN A 115 -31.97 31.57 -7.00
CA ASN A 115 -32.30 30.41 -6.16
C ASN A 115 -31.36 29.23 -6.53
N ILE A 116 -30.36 29.02 -5.67
CA ILE A 116 -29.41 27.90 -5.71
C ILE A 116 -29.49 27.16 -4.38
N ASP A 117 -29.88 25.90 -4.45
CA ASP A 117 -29.87 24.97 -3.32
C ASP A 117 -28.61 24.12 -3.35
N LEU A 118 -28.25 23.60 -2.19
CA LEU A 118 -27.24 22.54 -2.06
C LEU A 118 -27.94 21.19 -2.06
N ALA A 119 -27.62 20.33 -3.03
CA ALA A 119 -28.20 19.00 -3.15
C ALA A 119 -27.12 17.91 -3.22
N ILE A 120 -27.50 16.68 -2.89
CA ILE A 120 -26.65 15.50 -3.04
C ILE A 120 -27.40 14.33 -3.69
N ARG A 121 -26.62 13.37 -4.21
CA ARG A 121 -27.01 11.98 -4.42
C ARG A 121 -26.00 11.05 -3.76
N ARG A 122 -26.47 9.88 -3.35
CA ARG A 122 -25.65 8.87 -2.67
C ARG A 122 -25.66 7.56 -3.46
N SER A 123 -24.52 6.90 -3.52
CA SER A 123 -24.35 5.56 -4.04
C SER A 123 -23.88 4.65 -2.91
N LEU A 124 -24.62 3.56 -2.67
CA LEU A 124 -24.35 2.61 -1.61
C LEU A 124 -23.57 1.38 -2.09
N ASP A 125 -23.26 1.30 -3.39
CA ASP A 125 -22.60 0.17 -4.04
C ASP A 125 -21.26 0.56 -4.67
N GLY A 126 -20.64 1.66 -4.22
CA GLY A 126 -19.32 2.10 -4.70
C GLY A 126 -19.36 2.85 -6.02
N GLY A 127 -20.46 3.55 -6.32
CA GLY A 127 -20.61 4.41 -7.50
C GLY A 127 -21.25 3.71 -8.70
N PHE A 128 -21.86 2.54 -8.54
CA PHE A 128 -22.53 1.83 -9.64
C PHE A 128 -23.96 2.35 -9.85
N THR A 129 -24.71 2.53 -8.78
CA THR A 129 -26.09 3.06 -8.80
C THR A 129 -26.27 4.21 -7.81
N TRP A 130 -27.25 5.08 -8.06
CA TRP A 130 -27.46 6.33 -7.31
C TRP A 130 -28.90 6.43 -6.80
N GLN A 131 -29.04 6.93 -5.57
CA GLN A 131 -30.32 7.31 -4.98
C GLN A 131 -30.85 8.62 -5.61
N ASP A 132 -32.11 8.95 -5.30
CA ASP A 132 -32.74 10.20 -5.72
C ASP A 132 -32.08 11.44 -5.08
N ASP A 133 -32.38 12.61 -5.66
CA ASP A 133 -31.90 13.90 -5.18
C ASP A 133 -32.34 14.15 -3.72
N GLN A 134 -31.40 14.54 -2.87
CA GLN A 134 -31.66 15.05 -1.53
C GLN A 134 -31.20 16.51 -1.45
N VAL A 135 -32.13 17.43 -1.19
CA VAL A 135 -31.78 18.83 -0.89
C VAL A 135 -31.29 18.91 0.56
N VAL A 136 -30.09 19.46 0.74
CA VAL A 136 -29.42 19.60 2.04
C VAL A 136 -29.69 20.97 2.64
N VAL A 137 -29.56 22.04 1.83
CA VAL A 137 -29.87 23.42 2.23
C VAL A 137 -30.57 24.12 1.07
N ASP A 138 -31.75 24.68 1.35
CA ASP A 138 -32.55 25.57 0.49
C ASP A 138 -32.85 26.80 1.37
N LEU A 139 -32.47 28.00 0.93
CA LEU A 139 -32.66 29.23 1.72
C LEU A 139 -33.83 30.04 1.17
N ALA A 140 -34.36 30.96 2.00
CA ALA A 140 -35.51 31.79 1.63
C ALA A 140 -35.35 32.47 0.27
N GLU A 141 -36.40 32.36 -0.55
CA GLU A 141 -36.52 32.97 -1.87
C GLU A 141 -37.71 33.93 -1.98
N GLN A 142 -37.65 34.87 -2.94
CA GLN A 142 -38.77 35.72 -3.31
C GLN A 142 -39.08 35.57 -4.82
N PRO A 143 -40.10 34.77 -5.18
CA PRO A 143 -40.44 34.56 -6.57
C PRO A 143 -41.14 35.80 -7.13
N TYR A 144 -40.56 36.41 -8.17
CA TYR A 144 -41.17 37.51 -8.90
C TYR A 144 -41.53 37.07 -10.32
N PRO A 145 -42.83 36.81 -10.61
CA PRO A 145 -43.26 36.33 -11.91
C PRO A 145 -42.79 37.20 -13.08
N ASP A 146 -42.73 38.52 -12.87
CA ASP A 146 -42.37 39.50 -13.90
C ASP A 146 -40.87 39.52 -14.25
N LEU A 147 -40.01 38.96 -13.41
CA LEU A 147 -38.56 38.91 -13.64
C LEU A 147 -38.09 37.64 -14.35
N GLY A 148 -38.92 36.60 -14.39
CA GLY A 148 -38.51 35.27 -14.86
C GLY A 148 -37.41 34.61 -14.02
N ALA A 149 -37.08 35.18 -12.86
CA ALA A 149 -36.11 34.69 -11.86
C ALA A 149 -36.56 35.16 -10.46
N ALA A 150 -36.07 34.51 -9.40
CA ALA A 150 -36.30 34.91 -8.02
C ALA A 150 -35.10 35.71 -7.54
N GLU A 151 -35.39 36.67 -6.67
CA GLU A 151 -34.36 37.28 -5.84
C GLU A 151 -34.32 36.41 -4.57
N SER A 152 -33.19 35.73 -4.34
CA SER A 152 -33.08 34.68 -3.31
C SER A 152 -31.81 34.85 -2.51
N ALA A 153 -31.88 34.54 -1.21
CA ALA A 153 -30.68 34.11 -0.50
C ALA A 153 -30.20 32.80 -1.13
N LEU A 154 -28.89 32.54 -1.13
CA LEU A 154 -28.34 31.40 -1.85
C LEU A 154 -27.18 30.74 -1.12
N VAL A 155 -27.01 29.46 -1.41
CA VAL A 155 -25.82 28.68 -1.11
C VAL A 155 -25.17 28.25 -2.41
N ILE A 156 -23.84 28.19 -2.47
CA ILE A 156 -23.12 27.86 -3.69
C ILE A 156 -21.74 27.27 -3.36
N ASP A 157 -21.18 26.49 -4.29
CA ASP A 157 -19.79 26.03 -4.26
C ASP A 157 -19.46 25.20 -3.00
N ALA A 158 -19.99 23.98 -2.92
CA ALA A 158 -19.72 23.09 -1.79
C ALA A 158 -18.38 22.33 -1.92
N VAL A 159 -17.75 22.12 -0.75
CA VAL A 159 -16.60 21.23 -0.58
C VAL A 159 -16.91 20.21 0.52
N MET A 160 -16.73 18.93 0.22
CA MET A 160 -16.89 17.84 1.18
C MET A 160 -15.56 17.27 1.66
N THR A 161 -15.53 16.79 2.89
CA THR A 161 -14.46 15.94 3.42
C THR A 161 -14.99 15.09 4.56
N GLN A 162 -14.17 14.19 5.11
CA GLN A 162 -14.55 13.38 6.27
C GLN A 162 -13.44 13.40 7.30
N ASP A 163 -13.82 13.63 8.55
CA ASP A 163 -12.97 13.25 9.67
C ASP A 163 -12.99 11.73 9.81
N LYS A 164 -11.92 11.07 9.37
CA LYS A 164 -11.83 9.61 9.38
C LYS A 164 -11.82 9.04 10.81
N ASN A 165 -11.41 9.83 11.81
CA ASN A 165 -11.39 9.42 13.22
C ASN A 165 -12.80 9.19 13.76
N THR A 166 -13.75 10.06 13.40
CA THR A 166 -15.13 9.99 13.89
C THR A 166 -16.10 9.40 12.86
N GLY A 167 -15.78 9.50 11.57
CA GLY A 167 -16.67 9.19 10.45
C GLY A 167 -17.56 10.37 10.02
N ARG A 168 -17.50 11.50 10.72
CA ARG A 168 -18.27 12.70 10.40
C ARG A 168 -17.89 13.26 9.03
N ILE A 169 -18.88 13.45 8.18
CA ILE A 169 -18.73 14.15 6.91
C ILE A 169 -18.95 15.64 7.18
N ILE A 170 -18.04 16.47 6.69
CA ILE A 170 -18.12 17.93 6.78
C ILE A 170 -18.34 18.47 5.37
N MET A 171 -19.26 19.42 5.25
CA MET A 171 -19.56 20.12 4.02
C MET A 171 -19.51 21.62 4.29
N VAL A 172 -18.59 22.31 3.62
CA VAL A 172 -18.42 23.77 3.69
C VAL A 172 -18.88 24.37 2.38
N PHE A 173 -19.60 25.47 2.41
CA PHE A 173 -20.17 26.12 1.23
C PHE A 173 -20.31 27.63 1.45
N ASP A 174 -20.41 28.36 0.36
CA ASP A 174 -20.59 29.80 0.36
C ASP A 174 -22.06 30.11 0.62
N MET A 175 -22.31 31.21 1.34
CA MET A 175 -23.65 31.72 1.57
C MET A 175 -23.69 33.21 1.27
N PHE A 176 -24.74 33.63 0.57
CA PHE A 176 -25.03 35.03 0.33
C PHE A 176 -26.47 35.36 0.73
N PRO A 177 -26.71 36.49 1.42
CA PRO A 177 -28.01 37.14 1.40
C PRO A 177 -28.43 37.46 -0.03
N GLU A 178 -29.71 37.79 -0.22
CA GLU A 178 -30.31 38.13 -1.49
C GLU A 178 -29.46 39.11 -2.31
N SER A 179 -28.94 38.60 -3.42
CA SER A 179 -27.92 39.27 -4.20
C SER A 179 -27.62 38.60 -5.54
N GLN A 180 -26.80 39.26 -6.35
CA GLN A 180 -26.08 38.64 -7.48
C GLN A 180 -24.73 38.03 -7.05
N ALA A 181 -24.63 37.58 -5.79
CA ALA A 181 -23.43 36.99 -5.18
C ALA A 181 -22.15 37.80 -5.48
N LEU A 182 -21.07 37.10 -5.86
CA LEU A 182 -19.78 37.69 -6.21
C LEU A 182 -19.88 38.79 -7.29
N PHE A 183 -20.74 38.62 -8.29
CA PHE A 183 -20.90 39.59 -9.38
C PHE A 183 -21.59 40.88 -8.93
N GLY A 184 -22.52 40.80 -7.97
CA GLY A 184 -23.14 41.97 -7.35
C GLY A 184 -22.12 42.84 -6.61
N MET A 185 -21.12 42.19 -5.99
CA MET A 185 -20.03 42.89 -5.30
C MET A 185 -19.12 43.62 -6.31
N PHE A 186 -18.82 43.01 -7.46
CA PHE A 186 -17.91 43.59 -8.45
C PHE A 186 -18.53 44.71 -9.29
N ASN A 187 -19.81 44.58 -9.64
CA ASN A 187 -20.44 45.44 -10.65
C ASN A 187 -21.10 46.71 -10.09
N ASN A 188 -21.27 46.81 -8.76
CA ASN A 188 -21.92 47.96 -8.13
C ASN A 188 -20.91 48.76 -7.28
N SER A 189 -20.63 50.00 -7.69
CA SER A 189 -19.67 50.90 -7.03
C SER A 189 -20.10 51.39 -5.64
N GLN A 190 -21.39 51.27 -5.28
CA GLN A 190 -21.91 51.55 -3.96
C GLN A 190 -21.83 50.30 -3.06
N ALA A 191 -22.10 49.11 -3.62
CA ALA A 191 -21.93 47.83 -2.94
C ALA A 191 -20.46 47.43 -2.74
N SER A 192 -19.53 48.10 -3.41
CA SER A 192 -18.10 47.75 -3.37
C SER A 192 -17.42 48.09 -2.06
N PHE A 193 -17.88 49.11 -1.35
CA PHE A 193 -17.41 49.45 0.01
C PHE A 193 -18.25 48.79 1.11
N GLU A 194 -19.51 48.49 0.84
CA GLU A 194 -20.42 47.83 1.78
C GLU A 194 -20.17 46.32 1.91
N SER A 195 -19.30 45.74 1.07
CA SER A 195 -19.03 44.29 1.04
C SER A 195 -17.78 43.84 1.79
N GLU A 196 -16.93 44.78 2.22
CA GLU A 196 -15.80 44.47 3.12
C GLU A 196 -16.32 44.09 4.52
N GLY A 197 -15.61 43.17 5.18
CA GLY A 197 -15.93 42.73 6.53
C GLY A 197 -16.56 41.34 6.59
N ASN A 198 -16.67 40.80 7.80
CA ASN A 198 -17.20 39.46 8.03
C ASN A 198 -18.71 39.43 8.33
N GLY A 199 -19.41 40.57 8.27
CA GLY A 199 -20.85 40.65 8.55
C GLY A 199 -21.23 40.49 10.03
N HIS A 200 -20.28 40.65 10.95
CA HIS A 200 -20.50 40.51 12.39
C HIS A 200 -19.92 41.70 13.18
N ILE A 201 -20.38 41.86 14.43
CA ILE A 201 -19.85 42.81 15.41
C ILE A 201 -19.38 42.04 16.63
N ASN A 202 -18.17 42.36 17.11
CA ASN A 202 -17.67 41.85 18.39
C ASN A 202 -18.26 42.68 19.54
N VAL A 203 -19.00 42.04 20.43
CA VAL A 203 -19.52 42.63 21.66
C VAL A 203 -18.95 41.83 22.83
N ASN A 204 -18.07 42.45 23.61
CA ASN A 204 -17.45 41.85 24.80
C ASN A 204 -16.76 40.49 24.53
N GLY A 205 -16.06 40.38 23.40
CA GLY A 205 -15.31 39.16 23.03
C GLY A 205 -16.12 38.11 22.27
N LYS A 206 -17.43 38.31 22.08
CA LYS A 206 -18.28 37.41 21.29
C LYS A 206 -18.75 38.08 19.99
N TRP A 207 -18.68 37.35 18.89
CA TRP A 207 -19.15 37.80 17.59
C TRP A 207 -20.64 37.54 17.43
N TYR A 208 -21.38 38.56 17.01
CA TYR A 208 -22.81 38.49 16.73
C TYR A 208 -23.09 39.02 15.32
N ARG A 209 -24.03 38.38 14.62
CA ARG A 209 -24.38 38.77 13.25
C ARG A 209 -24.90 40.20 13.21
N LEU A 210 -24.34 41.00 12.30
CA LEU A 210 -24.79 42.35 12.02
C LEU A 210 -26.01 42.32 11.10
N ILE A 211 -27.07 42.99 11.53
CA ILE A 211 -28.23 43.28 10.70
C ILE A 211 -28.53 44.78 10.73
N THR A 212 -29.20 45.28 9.70
CA THR A 212 -29.60 46.68 9.59
C THR A 212 -31.08 46.82 9.31
N ASP A 213 -31.71 47.85 9.89
CA ASP A 213 -33.08 48.24 9.49
C ASP A 213 -33.07 49.16 8.26
N GLU A 214 -34.25 49.61 7.85
CA GLU A 214 -34.43 50.48 6.68
C GLU A 214 -33.73 51.84 6.78
N SER A 215 -33.49 52.32 8.01
CA SER A 215 -32.78 53.58 8.25
C SER A 215 -31.25 53.42 8.19
N GLY A 216 -30.77 52.17 8.08
CA GLY A 216 -29.36 51.82 8.19
C GLY A 216 -28.87 51.71 9.64
N ALA A 217 -29.77 51.75 10.64
CA ALA A 217 -29.39 51.53 12.02
C ALA A 217 -28.95 50.07 12.22
N ARG A 218 -27.88 49.88 13.00
CA ARG A 218 -27.23 48.58 13.20
C ARG A 218 -27.74 47.86 14.44
N TYR A 219 -27.99 46.57 14.29
CA TYR A 219 -28.43 45.67 15.35
C TYR A 219 -27.59 44.39 15.36
N THR A 220 -27.71 43.61 16.43
CA THR A 220 -27.04 42.31 16.60
C THR A 220 -28.05 41.22 16.90
N VAL A 221 -27.92 40.07 16.25
CA VAL A 221 -28.65 38.84 16.60
C VAL A 221 -27.87 38.09 17.67
N ARG A 222 -28.45 37.91 18.86
CA ARG A 222 -27.77 37.31 20.02
C ARG A 222 -28.39 35.99 20.46
N GLU A 223 -28.16 35.59 21.71
CA GLU A 223 -28.64 34.32 22.28
C GLU A 223 -30.16 34.16 22.10
N GLY A 224 -30.58 32.96 21.71
CA GLY A 224 -31.99 32.67 21.38
C GLY A 224 -32.50 33.40 20.14
N GLY A 225 -31.62 33.99 19.33
CA GLY A 225 -31.96 34.74 18.12
C GLY A 225 -32.46 36.15 18.39
N ILE A 226 -32.48 36.63 19.63
CA ILE A 226 -33.07 37.93 19.99
C ILE A 226 -32.26 39.08 19.35
N ILE A 227 -32.97 40.06 18.78
CA ILE A 227 -32.37 41.24 18.16
C ILE A 227 -32.08 42.31 19.21
N TYR A 228 -30.87 42.86 19.23
CA TYR A 228 -30.46 43.94 20.12
C TYR A 228 -30.00 45.16 19.33
N ASN A 229 -30.41 46.35 19.77
CA ASN A 229 -29.88 47.60 19.22
C ASN A 229 -28.44 47.88 19.68
N ARG A 230 -27.87 48.99 19.21
CA ARG A 230 -26.49 49.39 19.54
C ARG A 230 -26.24 49.61 21.04
N ASP A 231 -27.24 50.03 21.79
CA ASP A 231 -27.15 50.26 23.23
C ASP A 231 -27.31 48.97 24.06
N GLY A 232 -27.50 47.83 23.39
CA GLY A 232 -27.69 46.54 24.05
C GLY A 232 -29.09 46.34 24.62
N VAL A 233 -30.09 47.05 24.09
CA VAL A 233 -31.51 46.86 24.44
C VAL A 233 -32.14 45.84 23.50
N ALA A 234 -32.79 44.82 24.06
CA ALA A 234 -33.53 43.81 23.31
C ALA A 234 -34.73 44.44 22.59
N GLN A 235 -34.96 44.03 21.35
CA GLN A 235 -36.09 44.44 20.52
C GLN A 235 -37.18 43.37 20.56
N ASP A 236 -38.40 43.72 20.14
CA ASP A 236 -39.57 42.81 20.07
C ASP A 236 -39.48 41.82 18.89
N TYR A 237 -38.27 41.36 18.56
CA TYR A 237 -37.99 40.52 17.40
C TYR A 237 -36.90 39.50 17.73
N LYS A 238 -37.06 38.28 17.21
CA LYS A 238 -36.04 37.23 17.21
C LYS A 238 -35.87 36.66 15.79
N VAL A 239 -34.70 36.13 15.51
CA VAL A 239 -34.34 35.45 14.26
C VAL A 239 -34.26 33.94 14.51
N ILE A 240 -34.78 33.12 13.60
CA ILE A 240 -34.58 31.67 13.63
C ILE A 240 -33.12 31.36 13.27
N THR A 241 -32.35 30.91 14.27
CA THR A 241 -30.93 30.52 14.12
C THR A 241 -30.71 29.01 14.06
N GLU A 242 -31.74 28.23 14.40
CA GLU A 242 -31.77 26.77 14.27
C GLU A 242 -32.92 26.41 13.33
N GLY A 243 -32.59 26.04 12.10
CA GLY A 243 -33.60 25.77 11.05
C GLY A 243 -34.27 24.40 11.19
N ASP A 244 -35.37 24.22 10.47
CA ASP A 244 -36.08 22.96 10.38
C ASP A 244 -35.47 22.06 9.28
N PRO A 245 -34.83 20.93 9.63
CA PRO A 245 -34.26 20.01 8.64
C PRO A 245 -35.31 19.39 7.71
N ALA A 246 -36.59 19.30 8.12
CA ALA A 246 -37.66 18.78 7.26
C ALA A 246 -37.99 19.71 6.07
N GLN A 247 -37.57 20.97 6.16
CA GLN A 247 -37.73 21.99 5.12
C GLN A 247 -36.38 22.36 4.48
N ALA A 248 -35.38 21.50 4.60
CA ALA A 248 -34.00 21.79 4.18
C ALA A 248 -33.48 23.14 4.72
N PHE A 249 -33.89 23.49 5.95
CA PHE A 249 -33.52 24.72 6.65
C PHE A 249 -33.99 26.03 6.00
N GLN A 250 -35.00 26.00 5.13
CA GLN A 250 -35.54 27.18 4.43
C GLN A 250 -36.02 28.31 5.37
N ASN A 251 -36.45 27.97 6.57
CA ASN A 251 -36.85 28.93 7.59
C ASN A 251 -35.67 29.61 8.33
N LEU A 252 -34.41 29.27 8.03
CA LEU A 252 -33.26 29.96 8.62
C LEU A 252 -33.29 31.44 8.27
N GLY A 253 -33.10 32.28 9.29
CA GLY A 253 -33.15 33.73 9.12
C GLY A 253 -34.54 34.33 9.21
N ASP A 254 -35.60 33.53 9.38
CA ASP A 254 -36.95 34.05 9.58
C ASP A 254 -37.01 34.92 10.83
N ILE A 255 -37.74 36.04 10.72
CA ILE A 255 -37.91 37.02 11.79
C ILE A 255 -39.27 36.79 12.42
N ILE A 256 -39.28 36.50 13.72
CA ILE A 256 -40.49 36.34 14.52
C ILE A 256 -40.64 37.56 15.43
N LYS A 257 -41.80 38.20 15.38
CA LYS A 257 -42.17 39.24 16.33
C LYS A 257 -42.57 38.58 17.65
N ILE A 258 -41.85 38.89 18.74
CA ILE A 258 -41.96 38.13 19.99
C ILE A 258 -43.34 38.29 20.64
N SER A 259 -43.89 39.51 20.63
CA SER A 259 -45.19 39.82 21.24
C SER A 259 -46.39 39.13 20.58
N THR A 260 -46.30 38.75 19.30
CA THR A 260 -47.41 38.15 18.54
C THR A 260 -47.15 36.72 18.08
N ASP A 261 -45.90 36.24 18.19
CA ASP A 261 -45.40 34.99 17.63
C ASP A 261 -45.64 34.87 16.11
N GLU A 262 -45.63 36.02 15.42
CA GLU A 262 -45.89 36.11 13.98
C GLU A 262 -44.57 36.22 13.20
N ARG A 263 -44.47 35.50 12.08
CA ARG A 263 -43.38 35.63 11.11
C ARG A 263 -43.56 36.91 10.29
N VAL A 264 -42.54 37.76 10.25
CA VAL A 264 -42.58 39.09 9.60
C VAL A 264 -41.57 39.26 8.46
N GLY A 265 -41.09 38.15 7.90
CA GLY A 265 -40.13 38.09 6.79
C GLY A 265 -38.81 37.41 7.18
N ASN A 266 -37.78 37.53 6.35
CA ASN A 266 -36.48 36.88 6.55
C ASN A 266 -35.31 37.88 6.48
N ILE A 267 -34.28 37.71 7.33
CA ILE A 267 -33.11 38.62 7.37
C ILE A 267 -32.23 38.52 6.13
N PHE A 268 -32.26 37.42 5.39
CA PHE A 268 -31.41 37.26 4.20
C PHE A 268 -32.04 37.86 2.95
N LEU A 269 -33.33 38.16 3.00
CA LEU A 269 -34.08 38.79 1.92
C LEU A 269 -33.99 40.31 2.02
N ARG A 270 -33.92 41.04 0.89
CA ARG A 270 -33.64 42.48 0.85
C ARG A 270 -34.57 43.28 -0.04
N SER A 271 -34.95 42.78 -1.22
CA SER A 271 -35.79 43.55 -2.13
C SER A 271 -37.19 43.75 -1.59
N LYS A 272 -37.78 44.89 -1.96
CA LYS A 272 -39.10 45.36 -1.48
C LYS A 272 -40.07 45.59 -2.63
N ARG A 273 -40.10 44.66 -3.58
CA ARG A 273 -41.11 44.68 -4.64
C ARG A 273 -42.48 44.32 -4.04
N ALA A 274 -43.57 44.60 -4.76
CA ALA A 274 -44.90 44.24 -4.28
C ALA A 274 -44.97 42.72 -4.01
N GLY A 275 -45.43 42.35 -2.80
CA GLY A 275 -45.47 40.95 -2.36
C GLY A 275 -44.14 40.39 -1.82
N HIS A 276 -43.17 41.25 -1.49
CA HIS A 276 -41.91 40.82 -0.90
C HIS A 276 -42.08 40.11 0.45
N ASP A 277 -41.11 39.26 0.77
CA ASP A 277 -40.94 38.58 2.05
C ASP A 277 -39.70 39.06 2.82
N SER A 278 -39.06 40.15 2.36
CA SER A 278 -38.02 40.82 3.15
C SER A 278 -38.60 41.42 4.43
N GLY A 279 -37.93 41.19 5.55
CA GLY A 279 -38.38 41.65 6.86
C GLY A 279 -37.85 43.04 7.25
N PRO A 280 -38.19 43.52 8.46
CA PRO A 280 -37.77 44.85 8.97
C PRO A 280 -36.25 45.00 9.17
N PHE A 281 -35.50 43.90 9.11
CA PHE A 281 -34.06 43.87 9.24
C PHE A 281 -33.44 43.02 8.14
N ASN A 282 -32.26 43.38 7.67
CA ASN A 282 -31.51 42.62 6.67
C ASN A 282 -30.08 42.35 7.13
N ALA A 283 -29.56 41.18 6.81
CA ALA A 283 -28.17 40.82 7.05
C ALA A 283 -27.23 41.69 6.22
N HIS A 284 -26.04 41.92 6.75
CA HIS A 284 -25.01 42.68 6.06
C HIS A 284 -24.65 42.05 4.70
N TYR A 285 -24.47 42.89 3.69
CA TYR A 285 -24.21 42.48 2.32
C TYR A 285 -22.74 42.06 2.13
N THR A 286 -22.42 40.80 2.40
CA THR A 286 -21.07 40.24 2.17
C THR A 286 -21.17 38.76 1.84
N SER A 287 -20.05 38.10 1.53
CA SER A 287 -20.00 36.64 1.46
C SER A 287 -19.82 36.06 2.86
N TYR A 288 -20.56 34.99 3.13
CA TYR A 288 -20.43 34.19 4.34
C TYR A 288 -19.93 32.80 3.95
N LEU A 289 -19.26 32.14 4.90
CA LEU A 289 -18.83 30.76 4.75
C LEU A 289 -19.54 29.93 5.82
N TRP A 290 -20.38 29.00 5.38
CA TRP A 290 -21.19 28.15 6.24
C TRP A 290 -20.72 26.71 6.17
N MET A 291 -21.03 25.94 7.22
CA MET A 291 -20.68 24.53 7.34
C MET A 291 -21.86 23.74 7.88
N THR A 292 -22.10 22.56 7.30
CA THR A 292 -22.97 21.53 7.85
C THR A 292 -22.19 20.20 7.92
N TYR A 293 -22.71 19.25 8.67
CA TYR A 293 -22.11 17.93 8.81
C TYR A 293 -23.16 16.83 8.89
N SER A 294 -22.70 15.61 8.62
CA SER A 294 -23.47 14.39 8.72
C SER A 294 -22.69 13.34 9.51
N ASP A 295 -23.37 12.67 10.44
CA ASP A 295 -22.83 11.53 11.20
C ASP A 295 -23.34 10.17 10.72
N ASP A 296 -24.12 10.11 9.63
CA ASP A 296 -24.78 8.90 9.12
C ASP A 296 -24.57 8.67 7.60
N ASN A 297 -23.35 8.99 7.13
CA ASN A 297 -22.94 8.85 5.72
C ASN A 297 -23.79 9.67 4.72
N GLY A 298 -24.21 10.86 5.12
CA GLY A 298 -24.91 11.84 4.28
C GLY A 298 -26.42 11.64 4.23
N LYS A 299 -26.99 10.82 5.11
CA LYS A 299 -28.44 10.57 5.11
C LYS A 299 -29.19 11.73 5.78
N THR A 300 -28.66 12.27 6.86
CA THR A 300 -29.19 13.46 7.54
C THR A 300 -28.07 14.48 7.78
N TRP A 301 -28.45 15.76 7.84
CA TRP A 301 -27.51 16.87 7.95
C TRP A 301 -27.87 17.76 9.13
N ALA A 302 -26.86 18.31 9.79
CA ALA A 302 -27.02 19.21 10.93
C ALA A 302 -27.38 20.64 10.48
N ASN A 303 -27.87 21.46 11.41
CA ASN A 303 -28.12 22.88 11.17
C ASN A 303 -26.85 23.59 10.65
N PRO A 304 -26.92 24.34 9.54
CA PRO A 304 -25.81 25.14 9.04
C PRO A 304 -25.25 26.11 10.09
N THR A 305 -23.94 26.07 10.28
CA THR A 305 -23.20 26.93 11.19
C THR A 305 -22.37 27.95 10.41
N ASP A 306 -22.47 29.22 10.80
CA ASP A 306 -21.67 30.30 10.23
C ASP A 306 -20.25 30.31 10.83
N ILE A 307 -19.24 30.01 10.00
CA ILE A 307 -17.83 30.00 10.40
C ILE A 307 -17.06 31.24 9.93
N THR A 308 -17.74 32.21 9.30
CA THR A 308 -17.13 33.36 8.62
C THR A 308 -16.16 34.14 9.52
N THR A 309 -16.54 34.40 10.77
CA THR A 309 -15.74 35.20 11.72
C THR A 309 -14.42 34.56 12.12
N GLN A 310 -14.28 33.25 11.91
CA GLN A 310 -13.06 32.51 12.23
C GLN A 310 -12.00 32.64 11.13
N VAL A 311 -12.42 32.91 9.89
CA VAL A 311 -11.56 32.76 8.70
C VAL A 311 -11.56 33.95 7.74
N LYS A 312 -12.60 34.80 7.75
CA LYS A 312 -12.72 36.00 6.89
C LYS A 312 -12.17 37.23 7.59
N ALA A 313 -11.08 37.79 7.06
CA ALA A 313 -10.50 39.02 7.58
C ALA A 313 -11.35 40.25 7.18
N ASP A 314 -11.30 41.31 7.99
CA ASP A 314 -12.16 42.49 7.82
C ASP A 314 -11.97 43.22 6.48
N TRP A 315 -10.78 43.11 5.87
CA TRP A 315 -10.49 43.73 4.57
C TRP A 315 -10.94 42.87 3.38
N MET A 316 -11.31 41.61 3.61
CA MET A 316 -11.74 40.72 2.54
C MET A 316 -13.14 41.10 2.08
N ARG A 317 -13.32 41.21 0.76
CA ARG A 317 -14.63 41.43 0.15
C ARG A 317 -15.34 40.10 0.01
N PHE A 318 -14.77 39.20 -0.78
CA PHE A 318 -15.21 37.82 -0.90
C PHE A 318 -14.26 36.89 -0.14
N LEU A 319 -14.82 35.86 0.47
CA LEU A 319 -14.16 34.61 0.86
C LEU A 319 -15.17 33.50 0.57
N GLY A 320 -14.72 32.48 -0.16
CA GLY A 320 -15.52 31.31 -0.49
C GLY A 320 -14.66 30.10 -0.80
N THR A 321 -15.29 28.97 -1.08
CA THR A 321 -14.57 27.70 -1.28
C THR A 321 -13.88 27.62 -2.65
N GLY A 322 -12.87 26.75 -2.76
CA GLY A 322 -12.49 26.16 -4.03
C GLY A 322 -13.23 24.84 -4.20
N PRO A 323 -14.34 24.78 -4.96
CA PRO A 323 -15.27 23.65 -4.91
C PRO A 323 -14.63 22.33 -5.34
N GLY A 324 -15.12 21.23 -4.78
CA GLY A 324 -14.58 19.88 -4.96
C GLY A 324 -14.50 19.12 -3.64
N THR A 325 -13.30 18.63 -3.30
CA THR A 325 -13.08 17.80 -2.10
C THR A 325 -11.95 18.36 -1.24
N GLY A 326 -12.20 18.46 0.06
CA GLY A 326 -11.17 18.75 1.07
C GLY A 326 -10.51 17.46 1.58
N ILE A 327 -9.41 17.59 2.32
CA ILE A 327 -8.64 16.44 2.80
C ILE A 327 -8.58 16.41 4.32
N GLN A 328 -8.43 15.20 4.87
CA GLN A 328 -7.89 15.05 6.22
C GLN A 328 -6.41 14.69 6.11
N LEU A 329 -5.57 15.51 6.74
CA LEU A 329 -4.13 15.31 6.82
C LEU A 329 -3.80 14.11 7.71
N LYS A 330 -2.60 13.56 7.57
CA LYS A 330 -2.07 12.46 8.39
C LYS A 330 -2.04 12.77 9.88
N ASN A 331 -1.90 14.05 10.26
CA ASN A 331 -1.96 14.48 11.65
C ASN A 331 -3.40 14.60 12.20
N GLY A 332 -4.42 14.31 11.40
CA GLY A 332 -5.84 14.37 11.77
C GLY A 332 -6.54 15.70 11.45
N ASN A 333 -5.79 16.76 11.10
CA ASN A 333 -6.38 18.05 10.76
C ASN A 333 -7.19 17.95 9.47
N ILE A 334 -8.29 18.71 9.43
CA ILE A 334 -9.16 18.83 8.27
C ILE A 334 -8.78 20.09 7.53
N MET A 335 -8.64 20.00 6.21
CA MET A 335 -8.23 21.10 5.35
C MET A 335 -9.22 21.28 4.19
N ILE A 336 -9.72 22.51 4.05
CA ILE A 336 -10.63 22.91 2.96
C ILE A 336 -9.98 24.03 2.14
N PRO A 337 -9.87 23.90 0.81
CA PRO A 337 -9.41 24.98 -0.05
C PRO A 337 -10.44 26.11 -0.13
N VAL A 338 -9.95 27.35 -0.06
CA VAL A 338 -10.75 28.57 -0.17
C VAL A 338 -10.02 29.59 -1.04
N TYR A 339 -10.72 30.63 -1.48
CA TYR A 339 -10.09 31.81 -2.06
C TYR A 339 -10.83 33.07 -1.63
N PHE A 340 -10.15 34.20 -1.69
CA PHE A 340 -10.70 35.49 -1.28
C PHE A 340 -10.36 36.59 -2.27
N THR A 341 -11.06 37.71 -2.15
CA THR A 341 -10.71 38.95 -2.84
C THR A 341 -10.40 40.09 -1.89
N ASN A 342 -9.52 40.97 -2.34
CA ASN A 342 -9.19 42.23 -1.67
C ASN A 342 -10.03 43.41 -2.23
N ARG A 343 -9.71 44.62 -1.78
CA ARG A 343 -10.40 45.86 -2.19
C ARG A 343 -10.38 46.11 -3.70
N ASP A 344 -9.29 45.72 -4.36
CA ASP A 344 -9.07 45.83 -5.81
C ASP A 344 -9.69 44.65 -6.60
N ASN A 345 -10.51 43.82 -5.95
CA ASN A 345 -11.13 42.62 -6.50
C ASN A 345 -10.13 41.58 -7.03
N LYS A 346 -8.90 41.56 -6.50
CA LYS A 346 -7.90 40.56 -6.90
C LYS A 346 -8.01 39.31 -6.06
N GLN A 347 -7.95 38.17 -6.74
CA GLN A 347 -8.19 36.86 -6.16
C GLN A 347 -6.92 36.19 -5.65
N SER A 348 -7.04 35.50 -4.52
CA SER A 348 -5.95 34.73 -3.92
C SER A 348 -6.48 33.50 -3.19
N ALA A 349 -5.92 32.34 -3.52
CA ALA A 349 -6.21 31.05 -2.90
C ALA A 349 -5.60 30.95 -1.49
N ALA A 350 -6.21 30.16 -0.62
CA ALA A 350 -5.72 29.77 0.69
C ALA A 350 -6.38 28.45 1.12
N VAL A 351 -6.15 28.03 2.35
CA VAL A 351 -6.86 26.91 2.99
C VAL A 351 -7.42 27.35 4.34
N ILE A 352 -8.50 26.71 4.78
CA ILE A 352 -8.94 26.74 6.18
C ILE A 352 -8.70 25.36 6.80
N ILE A 353 -8.27 25.37 8.06
CA ILE A 353 -7.79 24.19 8.78
C ILE A 353 -8.54 24.07 10.10
N SER A 354 -9.00 22.86 10.43
CA SER A 354 -9.57 22.52 11.73
C SER A 354 -8.81 21.36 12.35
N SER A 355 -8.41 21.50 13.62
CA SER A 355 -7.71 20.46 14.39
C SER A 355 -8.62 19.74 15.39
N ASP A 356 -9.90 20.11 15.47
CA ASP A 356 -10.84 19.66 16.49
C ASP A 356 -12.12 19.01 15.92
N GLY A 357 -12.02 18.47 14.70
CA GLY A 357 -13.11 17.77 14.03
C GLY A 357 -14.15 18.71 13.41
N GLY A 358 -13.73 19.91 12.98
CA GLY A 358 -14.58 20.89 12.31
C GLY A 358 -15.29 21.89 13.24
N LYS A 359 -14.96 21.94 14.54
CA LYS A 359 -15.63 22.84 15.48
C LYS A 359 -15.07 24.25 15.40
N THR A 360 -13.75 24.38 15.30
CA THR A 360 -13.06 25.65 15.09
C THR A 360 -12.15 25.59 13.87
N TRP A 361 -11.96 26.74 13.23
CA TRP A 361 -11.26 26.89 11.96
C TRP A 361 -10.26 28.04 12.01
N THR A 362 -9.10 27.83 11.39
CA THR A 362 -8.08 28.86 11.17
C THR A 362 -7.78 28.94 9.69
N ARG A 363 -7.63 30.15 9.13
CA ARG A 363 -7.21 30.34 7.74
C ARG A 363 -5.68 30.42 7.66
N GLY A 364 -5.08 29.60 6.80
CA GLY A 364 -3.67 29.70 6.44
C GLY A 364 -3.36 30.94 5.60
N ALA A 365 -2.08 31.25 5.41
CA ALA A 365 -1.66 32.28 4.46
C ALA A 365 -2.03 31.88 3.02
N SER A 366 -2.10 32.87 2.14
CA SER A 366 -2.17 32.62 0.70
C SER A 366 -0.76 32.36 0.14
N PRO A 367 -0.60 31.54 -0.93
CA PRO A 367 0.67 31.51 -1.67
C PRO A 367 1.10 32.88 -2.18
N ASN A 368 0.15 33.79 -2.45
CA ASN A 368 0.45 35.17 -2.83
C ASN A 368 0.97 36.01 -1.65
N ASP A 369 0.70 35.66 -0.39
CA ASP A 369 1.28 36.36 0.76
C ASP A 369 2.80 36.12 0.83
N ALA A 370 3.25 34.92 0.50
CA ALA A 370 4.67 34.59 0.44
C ALA A 370 5.34 35.13 -0.84
N TYR A 371 4.70 34.95 -2.00
CA TYR A 371 5.27 35.32 -3.30
C TYR A 371 5.31 36.84 -3.54
N LEU A 372 4.39 37.60 -2.94
CA LEU A 372 4.25 39.05 -3.11
C LEU A 372 4.54 39.82 -1.81
N ASP A 373 5.42 39.29 -0.96
CA ASP A 373 5.72 39.88 0.34
C ASP A 373 6.27 41.31 0.23
N GLU A 374 7.02 41.61 -0.83
CA GLU A 374 7.56 42.95 -1.12
C GLU A 374 6.49 44.05 -1.26
N ILE A 375 5.27 43.70 -1.66
CA ILE A 375 4.14 44.64 -1.76
C ILE A 375 3.12 44.48 -0.61
N GLY A 376 3.43 43.66 0.39
CA GLY A 376 2.54 43.37 1.53
C GLY A 376 1.54 42.23 1.30
N GLY A 377 1.78 41.37 0.32
CA GLY A 377 1.03 40.12 0.10
C GLY A 377 -0.31 40.28 -0.62
N ALA A 378 -1.17 39.27 -0.50
CA ALA A 378 -2.44 39.15 -1.23
C ALA A 378 -3.41 40.31 -0.93
N ARG A 379 -3.30 40.92 0.27
CA ARG A 379 -4.12 42.07 0.67
C ARG A 379 -3.97 43.27 -0.28
N TYR A 380 -2.78 43.46 -0.85
CA TYR A 380 -2.45 44.63 -1.68
C TYR A 380 -2.18 44.26 -3.15
N LEU A 381 -2.48 43.03 -3.56
CA LEU A 381 -2.42 42.62 -4.96
C LEU A 381 -3.36 43.48 -5.81
N ASN A 382 -2.84 44.12 -6.86
CA ASN A 382 -3.60 45.02 -7.73
C ASN A 382 -3.53 44.66 -9.22
N THR A 383 -2.84 43.57 -9.59
CA THR A 383 -2.77 43.03 -10.96
C THR A 383 -3.46 41.66 -11.05
N GLN A 384 -3.88 41.30 -12.27
CA GLN A 384 -4.47 39.99 -12.57
C GLN A 384 -3.42 38.88 -12.78
N ASP A 385 -2.15 39.25 -13.04
CA ASP A 385 -1.11 38.31 -13.49
C ASP A 385 -0.75 37.26 -12.42
N TYR A 386 -0.99 37.60 -11.16
CA TYR A 386 -0.67 36.76 -10.01
C TYR A 386 -1.90 36.11 -9.37
N GLU A 387 -3.10 36.30 -9.94
CA GLU A 387 -4.31 35.69 -9.40
C GLU A 387 -4.22 34.16 -9.42
N ILE A 388 -4.60 33.57 -8.29
CA ILE A 388 -4.88 32.16 -8.11
C ILE A 388 -6.22 32.08 -7.37
N THR A 389 -7.14 31.25 -7.85
CA THR A 389 -8.54 31.27 -7.41
C THR A 389 -8.93 29.94 -6.76
N GLU A 390 -9.95 29.25 -7.28
CA GLU A 390 -10.35 27.91 -6.87
C GLU A 390 -9.16 26.97 -6.98
N SER A 391 -8.98 26.14 -5.96
CA SER A 391 -7.86 25.22 -5.87
C SER A 391 -8.30 23.90 -5.27
N GLN A 392 -7.45 22.89 -5.45
CA GLN A 392 -7.56 21.61 -4.77
C GLN A 392 -6.21 21.26 -4.16
N VAL A 393 -6.24 20.50 -3.08
CA VAL A 393 -5.06 20.20 -2.26
C VAL A 393 -4.88 18.71 -2.07
N ILE A 394 -3.63 18.28 -1.99
CA ILE A 394 -3.24 16.93 -1.58
C ILE A 394 -2.11 17.01 -0.56
N GLU A 395 -2.04 16.01 0.31
CA GLU A 395 -0.88 15.76 1.15
C GLU A 395 -0.07 14.60 0.54
N MET A 396 1.23 14.86 0.37
CA MET A 396 2.20 13.92 -0.20
C MET A 396 2.71 12.94 0.86
N ASN A 397 3.42 11.87 0.46
CA ASN A 397 3.95 10.92 1.42
C ASN A 397 4.97 11.51 2.40
N ASN A 398 5.74 12.50 1.95
CA ASN A 398 6.70 13.25 2.76
C ASN A 398 6.05 14.28 3.72
N GLY A 399 4.73 14.48 3.66
CA GLY A 399 4.00 15.45 4.49
C GLY A 399 3.81 16.83 3.85
N ASP A 400 4.37 17.08 2.67
CA ASP A 400 4.16 18.33 1.96
C ASP A 400 2.71 18.45 1.48
N ILE A 401 2.18 19.66 1.51
CA ILE A 401 0.89 20.00 0.91
C ILE A 401 1.13 20.63 -0.46
N LYS A 402 0.50 20.10 -1.50
CA LYS A 402 0.49 20.69 -2.85
C LYS A 402 -0.88 21.30 -3.13
N MET A 403 -0.89 22.58 -3.51
CA MET A 403 -2.10 23.29 -3.94
C MET A 403 -2.07 23.52 -5.45
N PHE A 404 -3.07 22.98 -6.15
CA PHE A 404 -3.26 23.13 -7.59
C PHE A 404 -4.31 24.21 -7.83
N SER A 405 -3.89 25.34 -8.41
CA SER A 405 -4.70 26.56 -8.48
C SER A 405 -5.11 26.92 -9.90
N ARG A 406 -6.40 27.23 -10.07
CA ARG A 406 -6.95 27.89 -11.25
C ARG A 406 -6.32 29.27 -11.42
N ASN A 407 -5.93 29.61 -12.64
CA ASN A 407 -5.24 30.87 -12.93
C ASN A 407 -5.34 31.27 -14.41
N ARG A 408 -4.71 32.40 -14.79
CA ARG A 408 -4.77 32.97 -16.15
C ARG A 408 -3.52 32.73 -17.00
N SER A 409 -2.55 31.94 -16.53
CA SER A 409 -1.26 31.72 -17.22
C SER A 409 -1.30 30.67 -18.34
N GLY A 410 -2.46 30.04 -18.57
CA GLY A 410 -2.66 28.97 -19.56
C GLY A 410 -2.16 27.58 -19.12
N ALA A 411 -1.63 27.47 -17.91
CA ALA A 411 -1.18 26.21 -17.29
C ALA A 411 -1.45 26.24 -15.79
N VAL A 412 -1.59 25.07 -15.16
CA VAL A 412 -1.86 24.96 -13.72
C VAL A 412 -0.69 25.53 -12.91
N ILE A 413 -1.00 26.30 -11.86
CA ILE A 413 -0.01 26.75 -10.87
C ILE A 413 -0.06 25.82 -9.67
N ILE A 414 1.10 25.26 -9.30
CA ILE A 414 1.27 24.41 -8.14
C ILE A 414 2.11 25.15 -7.08
N SER A 415 1.60 25.22 -5.86
CA SER A 415 2.29 25.77 -4.69
C SER A 415 2.52 24.69 -3.63
N THR A 416 3.60 24.81 -2.87
CA THR A 416 4.00 23.83 -1.83
C THR A 416 3.99 24.48 -0.45
N SER A 417 3.49 23.75 0.54
CA SER A 417 3.57 24.08 1.97
C SER A 417 4.20 22.90 2.72
N HIS A 418 5.02 23.23 3.71
CA HIS A 418 5.76 22.27 4.55
C HIS A 418 5.24 22.22 6.00
N ASP A 419 4.21 23.00 6.33
CA ASP A 419 3.70 23.20 7.70
C ASP A 419 2.18 22.96 7.80
N GLY A 420 1.65 22.08 6.95
CA GLY A 420 0.24 21.72 6.94
C GLY A 420 -0.67 22.82 6.38
N GLY A 421 -0.17 23.65 5.46
CA GLY A 421 -0.95 24.68 4.76
C GLY A 421 -1.01 26.03 5.47
N MET A 422 -0.23 26.25 6.53
CA MET A 422 -0.20 27.53 7.25
C MET A 422 0.61 28.59 6.51
N THR A 423 1.75 28.21 5.92
CA THR A 423 2.59 29.06 5.07
C THR A 423 3.00 28.33 3.78
N TRP A 424 3.51 29.07 2.79
CA TRP A 424 3.83 28.56 1.45
C TRP A 424 5.22 28.99 1.01
N ASP A 425 5.84 28.21 0.14
CA ASP A 425 7.16 28.50 -0.42
C ASP A 425 7.20 29.84 -1.18
N LYS A 426 8.10 30.73 -0.75
CA LYS A 426 8.30 32.05 -1.35
C LYS A 426 8.68 32.00 -2.84
N GLY A 427 9.46 31.00 -3.25
CA GLY A 427 10.01 30.88 -4.61
C GLY A 427 9.25 29.96 -5.56
N ALA A 428 8.20 29.26 -5.12
CA ALA A 428 7.65 28.11 -5.83
C ALA A 428 6.17 28.30 -6.22
N ARG A 429 5.94 29.12 -7.25
CA ARG A 429 4.75 29.01 -8.09
C ARG A 429 5.12 28.24 -9.34
N LEU A 430 5.08 26.91 -9.26
CA LEU A 430 5.42 26.07 -10.40
C LEU A 430 4.31 26.16 -11.45
N ARG A 431 4.63 26.72 -12.62
CA ARG A 431 3.76 26.66 -13.79
C ARG A 431 3.95 25.31 -14.49
N GLU A 432 3.03 24.39 -14.25
CA GLU A 432 3.12 23.02 -14.77
C GLU A 432 2.71 22.95 -16.23
N SER A 433 3.68 23.01 -17.13
CA SER A 433 3.44 23.05 -18.59
C SER A 433 2.75 21.81 -19.16
N ALA A 434 2.80 20.66 -18.48
CA ALA A 434 2.07 19.46 -18.91
C ALA A 434 0.54 19.62 -18.74
N LEU A 435 0.12 20.41 -17.74
CA LEU A 435 -1.28 20.59 -17.36
C LEU A 435 -1.77 21.97 -17.84
N LEU A 436 -2.38 22.01 -19.03
CA LEU A 436 -3.00 23.22 -19.55
C LEU A 436 -4.16 23.67 -18.67
N ASP A 437 -4.35 24.97 -18.49
CA ASP A 437 -5.48 25.54 -17.71
C ASP A 437 -6.19 26.64 -18.52
N PRO A 438 -7.42 26.41 -19.00
CA PRO A 438 -8.24 27.42 -19.66
C PRO A 438 -9.01 28.32 -18.69
N TYR A 439 -8.52 28.51 -17.46
CA TYR A 439 -9.20 29.20 -16.38
C TYR A 439 -10.50 28.48 -15.96
N SER A 440 -10.34 27.23 -15.52
CA SER A 440 -11.42 26.36 -15.00
C SER A 440 -11.00 25.71 -13.68
N GLN A 441 -11.99 25.36 -12.84
CA GLN A 441 -11.74 24.48 -11.71
C GLN A 441 -11.18 23.12 -12.19
N MET A 442 -10.41 22.49 -11.32
CA MET A 442 -9.73 21.20 -11.52
C MET A 442 -9.93 20.32 -10.31
N SER A 443 -9.69 19.02 -10.46
CA SER A 443 -9.64 18.09 -9.32
C SER A 443 -8.33 17.31 -9.28
N VAL A 444 -7.90 17.00 -8.07
CA VAL A 444 -6.69 16.20 -7.81
C VAL A 444 -6.89 15.35 -6.57
N ILE A 445 -6.44 14.10 -6.62
CA ILE A 445 -6.46 13.18 -5.48
C ILE A 445 -5.13 12.44 -5.40
N HIS A 446 -4.66 12.17 -4.18
CA HIS A 446 -3.59 11.21 -3.94
C HIS A 446 -4.15 9.79 -4.07
N TYR A 447 -3.51 8.92 -4.84
CA TYR A 447 -3.92 7.52 -4.94
C TYR A 447 -3.41 6.74 -3.72
N SER A 448 -4.30 6.07 -3.00
CA SER A 448 -3.98 5.53 -1.66
C SER A 448 -2.88 4.47 -1.61
N LYS A 449 -2.55 3.84 -2.75
CA LYS A 449 -1.53 2.78 -2.83
C LYS A 449 -0.26 3.23 -3.53
N LEU A 450 0.85 2.68 -3.04
CA LEU A 450 2.08 2.66 -3.81
C LEU A 450 1.98 1.65 -4.96
N ILE A 451 2.62 1.97 -6.08
CA ILE A 451 2.74 1.08 -7.24
C ILE A 451 4.22 1.03 -7.62
N ASP A 452 4.80 -0.17 -7.67
CA ASP A 452 6.25 -0.37 -7.84
C ASP A 452 7.09 0.44 -6.81
N GLY A 453 6.58 0.53 -5.59
CA GLY A 453 7.13 1.36 -4.52
C GLY A 453 7.09 2.88 -4.75
N LYS A 454 6.34 3.36 -5.76
CA LYS A 454 6.17 4.79 -6.09
C LYS A 454 4.80 5.31 -5.68
N GLU A 455 4.77 6.58 -5.32
CA GLU A 455 3.56 7.32 -5.00
C GLU A 455 2.97 7.95 -6.27
N TYR A 456 1.64 7.98 -6.35
CA TYR A 456 0.92 8.46 -7.52
C TYR A 456 -0.23 9.41 -7.19
N ILE A 457 -0.49 10.33 -8.11
CA ILE A 457 -1.53 11.34 -8.03
C ILE A 457 -2.40 11.26 -9.28
N VAL A 458 -3.71 11.38 -9.12
CA VAL A 458 -4.66 11.49 -10.24
C VAL A 458 -5.15 12.93 -10.32
N PHE A 459 -5.07 13.53 -11.50
CA PHE A 459 -5.49 14.91 -11.76
C PHE A 459 -6.45 14.97 -12.95
N ALA A 460 -7.49 15.79 -12.88
CA ALA A 460 -8.42 15.99 -13.97
C ALA A 460 -8.79 17.46 -14.17
N ASN A 461 -8.80 17.88 -15.44
CA ASN A 461 -9.24 19.20 -15.85
C ASN A 461 -9.53 19.25 -17.37
N PRO A 462 -10.10 20.36 -17.89
CA PRO A 462 -10.14 20.60 -19.34
C PRO A 462 -8.72 20.87 -19.86
N HIS A 463 -8.33 20.17 -20.93
CA HIS A 463 -6.98 20.23 -21.51
C HIS A 463 -6.99 20.86 -22.91
N ALA A 464 -7.32 22.15 -22.97
CA ALA A 464 -7.34 22.96 -24.19
C ALA A 464 -7.23 24.46 -23.84
N SER A 465 -7.21 25.34 -24.84
CA SER A 465 -7.30 26.81 -24.63
C SER A 465 -8.70 27.30 -24.23
N SER A 466 -9.68 26.40 -24.16
CA SER A 466 -11.06 26.64 -23.73
C SER A 466 -11.56 25.44 -22.93
N ARG A 467 -12.71 25.57 -22.24
CA ARG A 467 -13.30 24.52 -21.39
C ARG A 467 -13.87 23.33 -22.18
N ARG A 468 -12.96 22.54 -22.75
CA ARG A 468 -13.18 21.37 -23.60
C ARG A 468 -12.04 20.37 -23.42
N ASN A 469 -12.18 19.18 -24.00
CA ASN A 469 -11.14 18.16 -24.02
C ASN A 469 -10.71 17.74 -22.59
N GLY A 470 -11.68 17.28 -21.81
CA GLY A 470 -11.45 16.79 -20.45
C GLY A 470 -10.49 15.61 -20.43
N LYS A 471 -9.49 15.66 -19.57
CA LYS A 471 -8.50 14.59 -19.40
C LYS A 471 -8.31 14.22 -17.94
N ALA A 472 -7.99 12.96 -17.72
CA ALA A 472 -7.43 12.48 -16.46
C ALA A 472 -5.95 12.12 -16.67
N TRP A 473 -5.11 12.52 -15.73
CA TRP A 473 -3.66 12.36 -15.73
C TRP A 473 -3.22 11.55 -14.51
N LEU A 474 -2.18 10.74 -14.69
CA LEU A 474 -1.46 10.07 -13.61
C LEU A 474 -0.06 10.67 -13.48
N GLY A 475 0.22 11.25 -12.32
CA GLY A 475 1.51 11.82 -11.96
C GLY A 475 2.29 10.88 -11.04
N GLU A 476 3.52 10.54 -11.39
CA GLU A 476 4.44 9.78 -10.54
C GLU A 476 5.26 10.74 -9.67
N VAL A 477 5.21 10.56 -8.35
CA VAL A 477 5.96 11.38 -7.41
C VAL A 477 7.41 10.94 -7.36
N GLN A 478 8.31 11.91 -7.54
CA GLN A 478 9.75 11.71 -7.52
C GLN A 478 10.31 11.90 -6.11
N THR A 479 11.55 11.46 -5.88
CA THR A 479 12.19 11.50 -4.54
C THR A 479 12.39 12.91 -3.99
N ASP A 480 12.42 13.93 -4.84
CA ASP A 480 12.52 15.34 -4.47
C ASP A 480 11.15 16.03 -4.27
N GLY A 481 10.05 15.27 -4.37
CA GLY A 481 8.69 15.79 -4.26
C GLY A 481 8.15 16.45 -5.54
N SER A 482 8.90 16.44 -6.65
CA SER A 482 8.38 16.81 -7.97
C SER A 482 7.46 15.72 -8.52
N ILE A 483 6.56 16.10 -9.44
CA ILE A 483 5.55 15.18 -10.01
C ILE A 483 5.82 15.03 -11.51
N LEU A 484 6.03 13.80 -11.96
CA LEU A 484 6.20 13.47 -13.37
C LEU A 484 4.85 13.07 -13.98
N TRP A 485 4.27 13.97 -14.77
CA TRP A 485 3.02 13.74 -15.51
C TRP A 485 3.27 12.94 -16.79
N LYS A 486 3.21 11.61 -16.68
CA LYS A 486 3.55 10.71 -17.79
C LYS A 486 2.33 10.16 -18.54
N TYR A 487 1.27 9.84 -17.81
CA TYR A 487 0.13 9.10 -18.36
C TYR A 487 -1.14 9.94 -18.37
N ASN A 488 -1.96 9.78 -19.41
CA ASN A 488 -3.28 10.38 -19.48
C ASN A 488 -4.25 9.56 -20.35
N THR A 489 -5.53 9.76 -20.09
CA THR A 489 -6.63 9.33 -20.94
C THR A 489 -7.59 10.49 -21.19
N THR A 490 -8.22 10.50 -22.35
CA THR A 490 -9.26 11.48 -22.67
C THR A 490 -10.57 11.01 -22.07
N ILE A 491 -11.15 11.85 -21.22
CA ILE A 491 -12.47 11.60 -20.65
C ILE A 491 -13.52 12.06 -21.65
N ASP A 492 -13.46 13.29 -22.13
CA ASP A 492 -14.44 13.84 -23.06
C ASP A 492 -13.79 14.82 -24.04
N GLU A 493 -13.92 14.60 -25.34
CA GLU A 493 -13.40 15.51 -26.36
C GLU A 493 -14.24 16.80 -26.49
N GLY A 494 -15.49 16.75 -26.04
CA GLY A 494 -16.45 17.84 -26.11
C GLY A 494 -16.26 18.88 -25.01
N SER A 495 -17.37 19.50 -24.61
CA SER A 495 -17.38 20.47 -23.51
C SER A 495 -17.11 19.79 -22.18
N TYR A 496 -16.18 20.37 -21.41
CA TYR A 496 -15.75 19.85 -20.12
C TYR A 496 -15.32 21.02 -19.24
N SER A 497 -15.90 21.17 -18.05
CA SER A 497 -15.58 22.27 -17.11
C SER A 497 -15.23 21.77 -15.71
N TYR A 498 -16.04 22.11 -14.70
CA TYR A 498 -15.77 21.71 -13.32
C TYR A 498 -15.89 20.20 -13.21
N ASN A 499 -15.10 19.63 -12.31
CA ASN A 499 -15.06 18.20 -12.10
C ASN A 499 -14.59 17.85 -10.69
N SER A 500 -14.89 16.64 -10.24
CA SER A 500 -14.41 16.10 -8.97
C SER A 500 -14.08 14.63 -9.11
N LEU A 501 -12.84 14.29 -8.76
CA LEU A 501 -12.33 12.93 -8.67
C LEU A 501 -12.58 12.34 -7.28
N THR A 502 -12.73 11.02 -7.22
CA THR A 502 -12.62 10.26 -5.98
C THR A 502 -12.02 8.87 -6.26
N GLU A 503 -11.29 8.32 -5.30
CA GLU A 503 -10.89 6.92 -5.33
C GLU A 503 -12.04 6.06 -4.77
N LEU A 504 -12.53 5.12 -5.57
CA LEU A 504 -13.64 4.24 -5.20
C LEU A 504 -13.15 3.09 -4.30
N PRO A 505 -14.05 2.40 -3.57
CA PRO A 505 -13.66 1.34 -2.63
C PRO A 505 -12.86 0.19 -3.26
N ASN A 506 -13.09 -0.11 -4.54
CA ASN A 506 -12.38 -1.13 -5.30
C ASN A 506 -11.02 -0.66 -5.86
N GLY A 507 -10.63 0.60 -5.64
CA GLY A 507 -9.39 1.20 -6.15
C GLY A 507 -9.50 1.78 -7.56
N ASP A 508 -10.68 1.74 -8.20
CA ASP A 508 -10.95 2.48 -9.43
C ASP A 508 -11.16 3.96 -9.12
N ILE A 509 -11.23 4.78 -10.17
CA ILE A 509 -11.42 6.23 -10.07
C ILE A 509 -12.84 6.57 -10.53
N GLY A 510 -13.57 7.29 -9.69
CA GLY A 510 -14.84 7.94 -10.05
C GLY A 510 -14.59 9.39 -10.43
N LEU A 511 -15.27 9.86 -11.47
CA LEU A 511 -15.15 11.24 -11.95
C LEU A 511 -16.54 11.79 -12.30
N LEU A 512 -16.93 12.86 -11.61
CA LEU A 512 -18.13 13.64 -11.89
C LEU A 512 -17.71 14.95 -12.58
N TYR A 513 -18.33 15.32 -13.69
CA TYR A 513 -17.93 16.52 -14.44
C TYR A 513 -19.07 17.24 -15.17
N GLU A 514 -18.88 18.53 -15.41
CA GLU A 514 -19.82 19.38 -16.15
C GLU A 514 -19.59 19.32 -17.66
N GLN A 515 -20.68 19.11 -18.40
CA GLN A 515 -20.76 19.34 -19.84
C GLN A 515 -21.58 20.63 -20.09
N VAL A 516 -20.93 21.70 -20.53
CA VAL A 516 -21.52 23.06 -20.58
C VAL A 516 -22.63 23.17 -21.63
N GLN A 517 -22.53 22.43 -22.73
CA GLN A 517 -23.63 22.31 -23.71
C GLN A 517 -24.72 21.40 -23.12
N GLY A 518 -25.61 21.98 -22.33
CA GLY A 518 -26.75 21.29 -21.73
C GLY A 518 -26.85 21.44 -20.22
N SER A 519 -25.81 21.89 -19.50
CA SER A 519 -25.75 21.83 -18.03
C SER A 519 -25.93 20.41 -17.48
N ASN A 520 -25.45 19.41 -18.22
CA ASN A 520 -25.52 18.01 -17.82
C ASN A 520 -24.29 17.68 -16.98
N VAL A 521 -24.50 16.99 -15.87
CA VAL A 521 -23.42 16.52 -15.01
C VAL A 521 -23.25 15.02 -15.24
N GLN A 522 -22.14 14.69 -15.90
CA GLN A 522 -21.80 13.33 -16.32
C GLN A 522 -20.97 12.64 -15.24
N TYR A 523 -21.16 11.34 -15.12
CA TYR A 523 -20.32 10.48 -14.30
C TYR A 523 -19.70 9.37 -15.12
N VAL A 524 -18.43 9.09 -14.83
CA VAL A 524 -17.65 8.04 -15.46
C VAL A 524 -16.75 7.39 -14.41
N ARG A 525 -16.48 6.10 -14.61
CA ARG A 525 -15.51 5.35 -13.81
C ARG A 525 -14.42 4.80 -14.72
N PHE A 526 -13.19 4.78 -14.24
CA PHE A 526 -12.10 4.14 -14.95
C PHE A 526 -11.10 3.55 -13.97
N ASN A 527 -10.43 2.48 -14.38
CA ASN A 527 -9.38 1.87 -13.57
C ASN A 527 -8.00 2.45 -13.92
N LEU A 528 -7.00 2.28 -13.05
CA LEU A 528 -5.64 2.77 -13.36
C LEU A 528 -5.00 2.08 -14.57
N GLN A 529 -5.44 0.86 -14.92
CA GLN A 529 -4.98 0.16 -16.11
C GLN A 529 -5.27 0.97 -17.39
N GLU A 530 -6.32 1.78 -17.41
CA GLU A 530 -6.66 2.71 -18.49
C GLU A 530 -5.56 3.75 -18.78
N LEU A 531 -4.83 4.16 -17.75
CA LEU A 531 -3.76 5.15 -17.87
C LEU A 531 -2.42 4.48 -18.26
N LEU A 532 -2.23 3.21 -17.88
CA LEU A 532 -0.91 2.56 -17.88
C LEU A 532 -0.67 1.62 -19.07
N TRP A 533 -1.72 1.15 -19.76
CA TRP A 533 -1.60 0.07 -20.76
C TRP A 533 -0.65 0.37 -21.93
N LYS A 534 -0.47 1.64 -22.30
CA LYS A 534 0.38 2.05 -23.45
C LYS A 534 1.87 1.72 -23.27
N ASP A 535 2.32 1.63 -22.02
CA ASP A 535 3.69 1.28 -21.65
C ASP A 535 3.83 -0.21 -21.30
N ASN A 536 2.87 -1.04 -21.69
CA ASN A 536 2.82 -2.48 -21.41
C ASN A 536 2.76 -2.85 -19.92
N PHE A 537 2.38 -1.91 -19.06
CA PHE A 537 2.09 -2.20 -17.67
C PHE A 537 0.75 -2.93 -17.54
N ILE A 538 0.75 -4.01 -16.77
CA ILE A 538 -0.43 -4.73 -16.34
C ILE A 538 -0.59 -4.43 -14.85
N TYR A 539 -1.45 -3.47 -14.52
CA TYR A 539 -1.74 -3.07 -13.15
C TYR A 539 -2.92 -3.88 -12.60
N ARG A 540 -2.76 -4.46 -11.41
CA ARG A 540 -3.84 -5.13 -10.68
C ARG A 540 -3.85 -4.72 -9.22
N ASP A 541 -5.03 -4.42 -8.71
CA ASP A 541 -5.28 -4.07 -7.32
C ASP A 541 -6.02 -5.22 -6.64
N LYS A 542 -5.54 -5.66 -5.47
CA LYS A 542 -6.20 -6.73 -4.69
C LYS A 542 -7.64 -6.42 -4.27
N ARG A 543 -8.04 -5.14 -4.25
CA ARG A 543 -9.40 -4.67 -3.95
C ARG A 543 -10.39 -4.93 -5.10
N ASN A 544 -9.90 -5.26 -6.29
CA ASN A 544 -10.71 -5.53 -7.47
C ASN A 544 -10.43 -6.95 -8.03
N PRO A 545 -10.86 -8.02 -7.33
CA PRO A 545 -10.60 -9.40 -7.75
C PRO A 545 -11.33 -9.80 -9.03
N GLU A 546 -12.38 -9.08 -9.44
CA GLU A 546 -13.12 -9.36 -10.68
C GLU A 546 -12.31 -8.98 -11.94
N ASN A 547 -11.31 -8.09 -11.82
CA ASN A 547 -10.50 -7.61 -12.94
C ASN A 547 -9.14 -8.31 -13.05
N GLN A 548 -9.03 -9.60 -12.72
CA GLN A 548 -7.73 -10.31 -12.73
C GLN A 548 -7.31 -10.78 -14.12
N ALA A 549 -8.26 -11.13 -14.99
CA ALA A 549 -7.97 -11.75 -16.28
C ALA A 549 -7.21 -10.82 -17.25
N VAL A 550 -6.30 -11.40 -18.03
CA VAL A 550 -5.61 -10.78 -19.17
C VAL A 550 -5.62 -11.77 -20.33
N SER A 551 -6.35 -11.47 -21.39
CA SER A 551 -6.51 -12.37 -22.55
C SER A 551 -5.50 -12.13 -23.67
N LEU A 552 -4.77 -11.01 -23.63
CA LEU A 552 -3.90 -10.58 -24.73
C LEU A 552 -2.77 -11.57 -25.03
N ASN A 553 -2.72 -12.09 -26.25
CA ASN A 553 -1.52 -12.69 -26.84
C ASN A 553 -0.89 -11.66 -27.77
N SER A 554 0.37 -11.30 -27.52
CA SER A 554 1.07 -10.36 -28.38
C SER A 554 1.33 -10.96 -29.77
N ILE A 555 1.48 -10.09 -30.77
CA ILE A 555 2.00 -10.46 -32.10
C ILE A 555 3.50 -10.15 -32.26
N GLU A 556 4.12 -9.54 -31.24
CA GLU A 556 5.53 -9.14 -31.19
C GLU A 556 6.21 -9.69 -29.91
N GLN A 557 7.54 -9.81 -29.91
CA GLN A 557 8.34 -10.18 -28.72
C GLN A 557 8.54 -9.00 -27.74
N GLU A 558 7.48 -8.25 -27.45
CA GLU A 558 7.52 -7.14 -26.48
C GLU A 558 7.54 -7.64 -25.03
N THR A 559 7.85 -6.75 -24.09
CA THR A 559 7.85 -7.07 -22.65
C THR A 559 6.68 -6.38 -21.96
N TYR A 560 5.96 -7.14 -21.15
CA TYR A 560 4.92 -6.66 -20.23
C TYR A 560 5.43 -6.63 -18.80
N TYR A 561 4.92 -5.69 -18.01
CA TYR A 561 5.33 -5.49 -16.63
C TYR A 561 4.12 -5.60 -15.70
N LYS A 562 4.07 -6.66 -14.91
CA LYS A 562 3.03 -6.82 -13.89
C LYS A 562 3.39 -6.04 -12.63
N ILE A 563 2.54 -5.07 -12.30
CA ILE A 563 2.66 -4.17 -11.15
C ILE A 563 1.36 -4.16 -10.32
N GLY A 564 1.41 -3.57 -9.13
CA GLY A 564 0.29 -3.56 -8.17
C GLY A 564 0.18 -4.85 -7.36
N ASP A 565 -0.45 -4.75 -6.20
CA ASP A 565 -0.51 -5.82 -5.19
C ASP A 565 -1.52 -6.94 -5.50
N GLY A 566 -2.35 -6.77 -6.53
CA GLY A 566 -3.34 -7.76 -6.97
C GLY A 566 -2.76 -8.88 -7.83
N GLU A 567 -3.59 -9.88 -8.09
CA GLU A 567 -3.29 -10.99 -9.00
C GLU A 567 -3.64 -10.63 -10.45
N MET A 568 -2.79 -11.01 -11.40
CA MET A 568 -3.16 -11.14 -12.81
C MET A 568 -3.30 -12.62 -13.16
N ILE A 569 -4.32 -12.96 -13.95
CA ILE A 569 -4.49 -14.31 -14.49
C ILE A 569 -4.36 -14.21 -16.02
N LYS A 570 -3.25 -14.71 -16.56
CA LYS A 570 -3.03 -14.77 -18.01
C LYS A 570 -3.86 -15.92 -18.59
N VAL A 571 -4.90 -15.56 -19.34
CA VAL A 571 -5.79 -16.46 -20.07
C VAL A 571 -5.59 -16.28 -21.57
N GLY A 572 -5.99 -17.27 -22.39
CA GLY A 572 -5.81 -17.25 -23.84
C GLY A 572 -5.46 -18.62 -24.40
N GLU A 573 -5.25 -18.71 -25.71
CA GLU A 573 -4.95 -19.96 -26.42
C GLU A 573 -3.68 -19.83 -27.25
N GLY A 574 -2.93 -20.91 -27.46
CA GLY A 574 -1.78 -20.89 -28.37
C GLY A 574 -0.52 -20.27 -27.78
N ILE A 575 0.33 -19.74 -28.66
CA ILE A 575 1.65 -19.20 -28.33
C ILE A 575 1.58 -17.68 -28.19
N ASN A 576 2.01 -17.18 -27.03
CA ASN A 576 2.31 -15.77 -26.83
C ASN A 576 3.84 -15.55 -26.94
N PRO A 577 4.33 -14.77 -27.93
CA PRO A 577 5.75 -14.49 -28.11
C PRO A 577 6.29 -13.43 -27.13
N ALA A 578 5.43 -12.75 -26.36
CA ALA A 578 5.86 -11.71 -25.43
C ALA A 578 6.61 -12.26 -24.21
N HIS A 579 7.33 -11.36 -23.54
CA HIS A 579 7.96 -11.58 -22.24
C HIS A 579 7.14 -10.94 -21.12
N LEU A 580 7.28 -11.47 -19.90
CA LEU A 580 6.66 -10.91 -18.70
C LEU A 580 7.71 -10.64 -17.62
N GLU A 581 7.69 -9.45 -17.02
CA GLU A 581 8.39 -9.16 -15.78
C GLU A 581 7.37 -8.93 -14.67
N VAL A 582 7.38 -9.80 -13.65
CA VAL A 582 6.53 -9.70 -12.47
C VAL A 582 7.26 -8.90 -11.41
N ARG A 583 6.89 -7.62 -11.27
CA ARG A 583 7.51 -6.70 -10.29
C ARG A 583 6.81 -6.75 -8.95
N GLU A 584 5.47 -6.78 -8.97
CA GLU A 584 4.64 -6.79 -7.77
C GLU A 584 3.40 -7.70 -7.92
N GLY A 585 2.96 -8.23 -6.78
CA GLY A 585 1.77 -9.06 -6.69
C GLY A 585 1.98 -10.42 -7.34
N ILE A 586 0.88 -11.02 -7.81
CA ILE A 586 0.85 -12.39 -8.31
C ILE A 586 0.59 -12.39 -9.81
N ALA A 587 1.29 -13.23 -10.55
CA ALA A 587 0.96 -13.59 -11.92
C ALA A 587 0.68 -15.10 -11.99
N THR A 588 -0.55 -15.45 -12.37
CA THR A 588 -0.98 -16.83 -12.59
C THR A 588 -1.10 -17.07 -14.10
N LEU A 589 -0.37 -18.06 -14.61
CA LEU A 589 -0.39 -18.42 -16.03
C LEU A 589 -1.36 -19.58 -16.27
N ALA A 590 -2.40 -19.34 -17.06
CA ALA A 590 -3.53 -20.23 -17.32
C ALA A 590 -3.88 -20.34 -18.82
N GLN A 591 -2.87 -20.27 -19.69
CA GLN A 591 -2.99 -20.43 -21.14
C GLN A 591 -3.50 -21.83 -21.49
N GLN A 592 -4.34 -21.90 -22.51
CA GLN A 592 -4.86 -23.13 -23.10
C GLN A 592 -4.12 -23.46 -24.41
N ALA A 593 -4.17 -24.71 -24.83
CA ALA A 593 -3.66 -25.10 -26.13
C ALA A 593 -4.59 -24.61 -27.25
N ASN A 594 -4.03 -24.18 -28.39
CA ASN A 594 -4.83 -23.91 -29.58
C ASN A 594 -5.22 -25.22 -30.29
N ALA A 595 -5.93 -25.11 -31.43
CA ALA A 595 -6.35 -26.26 -32.22
C ALA A 595 -5.18 -27.12 -32.77
N ALA A 596 -3.96 -26.57 -32.85
CA ALA A 596 -2.75 -27.30 -33.24
C ALA A 596 -2.03 -27.95 -32.04
N GLY A 597 -2.56 -27.81 -30.82
CA GLY A 597 -1.95 -28.31 -29.59
C GLY A 597 -0.83 -27.42 -29.04
N GLU A 598 -0.61 -26.24 -29.61
CA GLU A 598 0.43 -25.32 -29.17
C GLU A 598 -0.04 -24.53 -27.95
N LYS A 599 0.84 -24.36 -26.95
CA LYS A 599 0.53 -23.70 -25.68
C LYS A 599 1.77 -23.01 -25.11
N GLN A 600 1.70 -21.69 -24.93
CA GLN A 600 2.73 -20.91 -24.26
C GLN A 600 2.15 -19.57 -23.79
N ALA A 601 2.11 -19.35 -22.48
CA ALA A 601 1.57 -18.12 -21.88
C ALA A 601 2.46 -16.88 -22.14
N TYR A 602 3.78 -17.08 -22.11
CA TYR A 602 4.82 -16.09 -22.43
C TYR A 602 6.10 -16.82 -22.87
N ALA A 603 6.93 -16.17 -23.69
CA ALA A 603 8.22 -16.70 -24.14
C ALA A 603 9.24 -16.81 -23.00
N ALA A 604 9.27 -15.83 -22.09
CA ALA A 604 10.04 -15.90 -20.84
C ALA A 604 9.38 -15.04 -19.74
N VAL A 605 9.67 -15.39 -18.49
CA VAL A 605 9.17 -14.69 -17.30
C VAL A 605 10.33 -14.36 -16.36
N VAL A 606 10.41 -13.12 -15.92
CA VAL A 606 11.31 -12.67 -14.84
C VAL A 606 10.48 -12.31 -13.62
N VAL A 607 10.83 -12.83 -12.45
CA VAL A 607 10.11 -12.55 -11.20
C VAL A 607 11.04 -11.80 -10.25
N LYS A 608 10.69 -10.54 -9.95
CA LYS A 608 11.43 -9.68 -9.02
C LYS A 608 11.04 -10.00 -7.58
N GLU A 609 11.80 -9.43 -6.64
CA GLU A 609 11.66 -9.65 -5.19
C GLU A 609 10.22 -9.59 -4.64
N LYS A 610 9.40 -8.63 -5.10
CA LYS A 610 8.00 -8.47 -4.66
C LYS A 610 6.98 -9.20 -5.55
N GLY A 611 7.46 -9.90 -6.57
CA GLY A 611 6.65 -10.65 -7.53
C GLY A 611 6.51 -12.12 -7.15
N THR A 612 5.37 -12.69 -7.49
CA THR A 612 5.10 -14.13 -7.37
C THR A 612 4.57 -14.68 -8.68
N LEU A 613 5.08 -15.82 -9.13
CA LEU A 613 4.62 -16.54 -10.30
C LEU A 613 3.95 -17.85 -9.89
N ARG A 614 2.79 -18.13 -10.49
CA ARG A 614 2.06 -19.40 -10.41
C ARG A 614 1.81 -19.94 -11.81
N LEU A 615 1.90 -21.26 -11.97
CA LEU A 615 1.55 -21.93 -13.22
C LEU A 615 0.37 -22.87 -12.95
N MET A 616 -0.65 -22.83 -13.81
CA MET A 616 -1.76 -23.77 -13.71
C MET A 616 -1.35 -25.21 -14.01
N ASP A 617 -0.26 -25.41 -14.76
CA ASP A 617 0.35 -26.70 -15.09
C ASP A 617 1.80 -26.52 -15.63
N ASN A 618 2.51 -27.63 -15.86
CA ASN A 618 3.91 -27.65 -16.33
C ASN A 618 4.09 -27.21 -17.80
N GLU A 619 3.01 -27.01 -18.55
CA GLU A 619 3.03 -26.72 -19.99
C GLU A 619 2.74 -25.25 -20.28
N GLN A 620 2.60 -24.42 -19.25
CA GLN A 620 2.34 -22.98 -19.41
C GLN A 620 3.51 -22.25 -20.10
N LEU A 621 4.75 -22.68 -19.87
CA LEU A 621 5.96 -22.28 -20.59
C LEU A 621 7.13 -23.18 -20.17
N ASN A 622 8.23 -23.16 -20.92
CA ASN A 622 9.44 -23.90 -20.55
C ASN A 622 10.04 -23.34 -19.24
N LEU A 623 10.24 -24.19 -18.24
CA LEU A 623 10.78 -23.80 -16.92
C LEU A 623 12.19 -23.18 -16.98
N SER A 624 12.96 -23.45 -18.04
CA SER A 624 14.25 -22.78 -18.30
C SER A 624 14.12 -21.31 -18.69
N ASN A 625 12.90 -20.87 -19.05
CA ASN A 625 12.60 -19.48 -19.41
C ASN A 625 11.99 -18.70 -18.23
N ILE A 626 11.97 -19.27 -17.03
CA ILE A 626 11.51 -18.61 -15.80
C ILE A 626 12.72 -18.24 -14.95
N ARG A 627 12.99 -16.95 -14.77
CA ARG A 627 14.12 -16.45 -13.99
C ARG A 627 13.63 -15.77 -12.72
N LEU A 628 14.10 -16.24 -11.57
CA LEU A 628 13.86 -15.57 -10.30
C LEU A 628 15.01 -14.60 -10.00
N GLU A 629 14.67 -13.35 -9.72
CA GLU A 629 15.58 -12.33 -9.20
C GLU A 629 15.11 -11.95 -7.78
N LYS A 630 15.32 -12.88 -6.86
CA LYS A 630 14.76 -12.91 -5.49
C LYS A 630 13.24 -13.06 -5.40
N GLY A 631 12.55 -13.13 -6.53
CA GLY A 631 11.12 -13.36 -6.59
C GLY A 631 10.70 -14.77 -6.20
N THR A 632 9.39 -15.00 -6.18
CA THR A 632 8.80 -16.23 -5.66
C THR A 632 8.14 -17.06 -6.77
N PHE A 633 8.42 -18.36 -6.78
CA PHE A 633 7.68 -19.36 -7.53
C PHE A 633 6.76 -20.11 -6.57
N ASP A 634 5.45 -19.96 -6.73
CA ASP A 634 4.43 -20.56 -5.88
C ASP A 634 3.75 -21.73 -6.59
N LEU A 635 3.91 -22.93 -6.04
CA LEU A 635 3.35 -24.16 -6.58
C LEU A 635 1.82 -24.21 -6.41
N ASN A 636 1.28 -23.48 -5.44
CA ASN A 636 -0.15 -23.30 -5.21
C ASN A 636 -0.97 -24.62 -5.31
N GLY A 637 -0.51 -25.66 -4.61
CA GLY A 637 -1.13 -26.98 -4.51
C GLY A 637 -0.85 -27.93 -5.68
N ARG A 638 0.15 -27.65 -6.54
CA ARG A 638 0.48 -28.47 -7.72
C ARG A 638 1.87 -29.07 -7.65
N ASN A 639 2.05 -30.21 -8.30
CA ASN A 639 3.33 -30.89 -8.38
C ASN A 639 4.16 -30.40 -9.59
N PHE A 640 5.45 -30.18 -9.38
CA PHE A 640 6.38 -29.72 -10.42
C PHE A 640 7.64 -30.57 -10.44
N THR A 641 8.17 -30.82 -11.63
CA THR A 641 9.41 -31.58 -11.84
C THR A 641 10.46 -30.74 -12.56
N LEU A 642 11.61 -30.56 -11.92
CA LEU A 642 12.80 -29.93 -12.48
C LEU A 642 13.78 -31.02 -12.96
N ALA A 643 13.64 -31.43 -14.21
CA ALA A 643 14.52 -32.42 -14.84
C ALA A 643 15.55 -31.79 -15.77
N ALA A 644 16.72 -32.43 -15.90
CA ALA A 644 17.76 -32.02 -16.82
C ALA A 644 17.29 -32.12 -18.28
N LYS A 645 17.72 -31.17 -19.11
CA LYS A 645 17.52 -31.19 -20.57
C LYS A 645 18.79 -30.70 -21.24
N VAL A 646 19.29 -31.49 -22.20
CA VAL A 646 20.61 -31.30 -22.85
C VAL A 646 20.88 -29.86 -23.28
N ASP A 647 19.89 -29.17 -23.88
CA ASP A 647 20.10 -27.84 -24.45
C ASP A 647 19.85 -26.67 -23.46
N THR A 648 19.33 -26.94 -22.24
CA THR A 648 18.83 -25.90 -21.33
C THR A 648 19.08 -26.19 -19.83
N GLU A 649 20.10 -27.00 -19.54
CA GLU A 649 20.39 -27.57 -18.22
C GLU A 649 20.84 -26.54 -17.15
N ASN A 650 21.22 -25.33 -17.56
CA ASN A 650 21.70 -24.28 -16.65
C ASN A 650 21.03 -22.92 -16.93
N GLN A 651 19.70 -22.90 -17.08
CA GLN A 651 18.94 -21.70 -17.36
C GLN A 651 17.62 -21.66 -16.55
N GLY A 652 17.16 -20.45 -16.21
CA GLY A 652 15.89 -20.23 -15.51
C GLY A 652 15.80 -20.98 -14.17
N LEU A 653 14.71 -21.72 -13.95
CA LEU A 653 14.54 -22.56 -12.75
C LEU A 653 15.51 -23.74 -12.69
N ARG A 654 16.25 -24.01 -13.78
CA ARG A 654 17.32 -25.03 -13.83
C ARG A 654 18.72 -24.46 -13.62
N ALA A 655 18.85 -23.18 -13.28
CA ALA A 655 20.15 -22.57 -13.04
C ALA A 655 20.94 -23.31 -11.94
N ALA A 656 22.28 -23.33 -12.06
CA ALA A 656 23.18 -23.88 -11.07
C ALA A 656 23.01 -23.21 -9.70
N THR A 657 22.68 -21.92 -9.71
CA THR A 657 22.30 -21.18 -8.52
C THR A 657 20.98 -20.47 -8.76
N LEU A 658 19.95 -20.89 -8.03
CA LEU A 658 18.64 -20.27 -8.07
C LEU A 658 18.52 -19.21 -6.97
N ASN A 659 18.44 -17.95 -7.39
CA ASN A 659 18.26 -16.81 -6.49
C ASN A 659 16.78 -16.43 -6.41
N GLY A 660 15.99 -17.19 -5.67
CA GLY A 660 14.57 -16.93 -5.47
C GLY A 660 13.91 -17.96 -4.56
N ASN A 661 12.66 -17.69 -4.19
CA ASN A 661 11.90 -18.55 -3.29
C ASN A 661 11.08 -19.58 -4.07
N ILE A 662 10.92 -20.78 -3.53
CA ILE A 662 9.99 -21.79 -4.01
C ILE A 662 9.08 -22.19 -2.86
N ILE A 663 7.78 -21.93 -2.97
CA ILE A 663 6.84 -22.12 -1.86
C ILE A 663 5.59 -22.88 -2.30
N ASN A 664 4.76 -23.30 -1.35
CA ASN A 664 3.40 -23.77 -1.61
C ASN A 664 2.38 -23.00 -0.75
N ASN A 665 1.90 -21.86 -1.25
CA ASN A 665 0.91 -21.07 -0.51
C ASN A 665 -0.52 -21.61 -0.70
N SER A 666 -0.71 -22.90 -0.40
CA SER A 666 -1.98 -23.62 -0.50
C SER A 666 -2.08 -24.64 0.64
N PRO A 667 -3.26 -24.86 1.23
CA PRO A 667 -3.46 -25.94 2.20
C PRO A 667 -3.32 -27.32 1.56
N THR A 668 -3.47 -27.43 0.24
CA THR A 668 -3.24 -28.68 -0.49
C THR A 668 -1.73 -28.92 -0.60
N PRO A 669 -1.21 -30.06 -0.12
CA PRO A 669 0.20 -30.38 -0.26
C PRO A 669 0.65 -30.39 -1.72
N ALA A 670 1.84 -29.85 -1.97
CA ALA A 670 2.48 -29.86 -3.27
C ALA A 670 3.81 -30.61 -3.21
N THR A 671 4.29 -31.11 -4.35
CA THR A 671 5.59 -31.80 -4.44
C THR A 671 6.48 -31.16 -5.48
N LEU A 672 7.67 -30.75 -5.07
CA LEU A 672 8.77 -30.40 -5.96
C LEU A 672 9.66 -31.62 -6.17
N THR A 673 9.73 -32.13 -7.40
CA THR A 673 10.67 -33.19 -7.78
C THR A 673 11.90 -32.56 -8.45
N TYR A 674 13.07 -32.67 -7.84
CA TYR A 674 14.32 -32.07 -8.29
C TYR A 674 15.28 -33.15 -8.81
N GLN A 675 15.50 -33.17 -10.13
CA GLN A 675 16.27 -34.19 -10.87
C GLN A 675 17.44 -33.58 -11.65
N LEU A 676 17.93 -32.41 -11.23
CA LEU A 676 19.07 -31.75 -11.87
C LEU A 676 20.38 -32.33 -11.31
N ASN A 677 21.35 -32.53 -12.20
CA ASN A 677 22.66 -33.07 -11.87
C ASN A 677 23.68 -31.97 -11.52
N GLN A 678 24.89 -32.39 -11.15
CA GLN A 678 26.02 -31.52 -10.77
C GLN A 678 25.76 -30.76 -9.46
N GLN A 679 26.61 -29.77 -9.16
CA GLN A 679 26.46 -28.93 -7.98
C GLN A 679 25.41 -27.83 -8.22
N ARG A 680 24.40 -27.80 -7.36
CA ARG A 680 23.29 -26.85 -7.42
C ARG A 680 23.06 -26.17 -6.07
N ALA A 681 22.55 -24.95 -6.10
CA ALA A 681 22.20 -24.20 -4.90
C ALA A 681 20.88 -23.45 -5.06
N ILE A 682 20.06 -23.41 -4.01
CA ILE A 682 18.91 -22.52 -3.88
C ILE A 682 19.18 -21.57 -2.72
N ILE A 683 19.28 -20.27 -3.04
CA ILE A 683 19.62 -19.21 -2.07
C ILE A 683 18.37 -18.70 -1.33
N GLY A 684 17.22 -18.67 -2.00
CA GLY A 684 15.97 -18.22 -1.39
C GLY A 684 15.32 -19.27 -0.50
N THR A 685 14.15 -18.92 0.04
CA THR A 685 13.38 -19.80 0.92
C THR A 685 12.76 -20.96 0.13
N VAL A 686 12.78 -22.17 0.69
CA VAL A 686 12.12 -23.35 0.12
C VAL A 686 11.08 -23.91 1.09
N GLY A 687 9.81 -23.77 0.72
CA GLY A 687 8.67 -24.05 1.58
C GLY A 687 8.06 -22.79 2.20
N ASP A 688 6.99 -22.98 2.95
CA ASP A 688 6.12 -21.93 3.49
C ASP A 688 5.92 -22.14 5.00
N GLN A 689 5.20 -21.22 5.66
CA GLN A 689 4.96 -21.34 7.11
C GLN A 689 4.07 -22.54 7.48
N GLN A 690 3.25 -23.02 6.55
CA GLN A 690 2.35 -24.14 6.76
C GLN A 690 3.08 -25.49 6.69
N GLY A 691 4.27 -25.52 6.08
CA GLY A 691 5.06 -26.75 5.92
C GLY A 691 4.31 -27.76 5.04
N THR A 692 3.73 -27.29 3.92
CA THR A 692 2.91 -28.14 3.02
C THR A 692 3.64 -28.56 1.75
N LEU A 693 4.89 -28.12 1.58
CA LEU A 693 5.72 -28.46 0.43
C LEU A 693 6.52 -29.74 0.69
N ASN A 694 6.34 -30.74 -0.17
CA ASN A 694 7.17 -31.92 -0.23
C ASN A 694 8.33 -31.73 -1.23
N LEU A 695 9.46 -32.36 -0.95
CA LEU A 695 10.63 -32.39 -1.82
C LEU A 695 11.00 -33.83 -2.15
N ILE A 696 11.20 -34.12 -3.43
CA ILE A 696 11.87 -35.34 -3.90
C ILE A 696 13.15 -34.93 -4.60
N TYR A 697 14.30 -35.21 -4.00
CA TYR A 697 15.61 -35.02 -4.63
C TYR A 697 16.07 -36.35 -5.24
N SER A 698 16.14 -36.41 -6.57
CA SER A 698 16.48 -37.62 -7.33
C SER A 698 17.29 -37.30 -8.59
N PRO A 699 18.55 -36.85 -8.45
CA PRO A 699 19.45 -36.67 -9.59
C PRO A 699 19.72 -38.01 -10.28
N THR A 700 20.13 -37.97 -11.55
CA THR A 700 20.53 -39.19 -12.28
C THR A 700 22.00 -39.55 -12.05
N GLU A 701 22.84 -38.57 -11.72
CA GLU A 701 24.25 -38.76 -11.37
C GLU A 701 24.42 -38.82 -9.84
N SER A 702 25.03 -39.90 -9.33
CA SER A 702 25.21 -40.14 -7.89
C SER A 702 26.04 -39.08 -7.17
N GLU A 703 26.94 -38.40 -7.89
CA GLU A 703 27.82 -37.35 -7.35
C GLU A 703 27.15 -35.96 -7.32
N SER A 704 25.89 -35.86 -7.76
CA SER A 704 25.18 -34.58 -7.78
C SER A 704 24.90 -34.07 -6.37
N GLN A 705 24.89 -32.74 -6.24
CA GLN A 705 24.65 -32.08 -4.96
C GLN A 705 23.62 -30.97 -5.10
N LEU A 706 22.68 -30.89 -4.16
CA LEU A 706 21.77 -29.75 -4.01
C LEU A 706 22.00 -29.12 -2.64
N SER A 707 22.31 -27.82 -2.61
CA SER A 707 22.48 -27.07 -1.37
C SER A 707 21.32 -26.08 -1.16
N PHE A 708 20.67 -26.17 0.00
CA PHE A 708 19.78 -25.12 0.49
C PHE A 708 20.56 -24.14 1.34
N GLN A 709 20.61 -22.89 0.89
CA GLN A 709 21.31 -21.81 1.59
C GLN A 709 20.35 -20.80 2.22
N GLY A 710 19.07 -20.78 1.82
CA GLY A 710 18.00 -20.04 2.48
C GLY A 710 17.20 -20.90 3.47
N ASN A 711 16.23 -20.31 4.15
CA ASN A 711 15.39 -21.06 5.08
C ASN A 711 14.61 -22.18 4.37
N THR A 712 14.40 -23.31 5.04
CA THR A 712 13.49 -24.35 4.56
C THR A 712 12.41 -24.66 5.59
N ASN A 713 11.17 -24.84 5.13
CA ASN A 713 10.10 -25.43 5.94
C ASN A 713 9.27 -26.38 5.08
N LEU A 714 9.60 -27.66 5.16
CA LEU A 714 9.09 -28.71 4.29
C LEU A 714 8.24 -29.70 5.07
N ASP A 715 7.30 -30.36 4.39
CA ASP A 715 6.59 -31.51 4.97
C ASP A 715 7.50 -32.75 4.90
N ASN A 716 7.47 -33.46 3.76
CA ASN A 716 8.28 -34.66 3.55
C ASN A 716 9.41 -34.39 2.56
N VAL A 717 10.62 -34.81 2.94
CA VAL A 717 11.82 -34.74 2.10
C VAL A 717 12.28 -36.16 1.78
N TYR A 718 12.35 -36.49 0.50
CA TYR A 718 12.83 -37.79 0.01
C TYR A 718 14.12 -37.61 -0.78
N VAL A 719 15.22 -38.13 -0.28
CA VAL A 719 16.55 -38.08 -0.93
C VAL A 719 16.83 -39.44 -1.56
N LYS A 720 16.56 -39.55 -2.87
CA LYS A 720 16.65 -40.81 -3.63
C LYS A 720 18.07 -41.15 -4.08
N ALA A 721 18.90 -40.14 -4.35
CA ALA A 721 20.30 -40.26 -4.75
C ALA A 721 21.01 -38.92 -4.50
N GLY A 722 22.34 -38.89 -4.64
CA GLY A 722 23.11 -37.66 -4.49
C GLY A 722 23.26 -37.19 -3.05
N THR A 723 23.75 -35.96 -2.90
CA THR A 723 23.89 -35.28 -1.60
C THR A 723 22.97 -34.07 -1.52
N LEU A 724 22.10 -34.04 -0.51
CA LEU A 724 21.32 -32.86 -0.16
C LEU A 724 21.99 -32.16 1.03
N SER A 725 22.45 -30.92 0.85
CA SER A 725 23.10 -30.15 1.91
C SER A 725 22.24 -29.00 2.42
N TYR A 726 22.22 -28.81 3.74
CA TYR A 726 21.65 -27.63 4.43
C TYR A 726 22.79 -26.77 4.95
N THR A 727 22.79 -25.45 4.72
CA THR A 727 23.88 -24.55 5.16
C THR A 727 23.36 -23.22 5.67
N GLY A 728 23.86 -22.80 6.84
CA GLY A 728 23.38 -21.61 7.54
C GLY A 728 21.87 -21.66 7.81
N ASN A 729 21.28 -20.54 8.25
CA ASN A 729 19.82 -20.37 8.33
C ASN A 729 19.05 -21.43 9.13
N ARG A 730 17.71 -21.38 9.07
CA ARG A 730 16.81 -22.32 9.75
C ARG A 730 16.18 -23.27 8.76
N HIS A 731 16.29 -24.55 9.07
CA HIS A 731 15.78 -25.64 8.26
C HIS A 731 14.86 -26.52 9.08
N GLN A 732 13.70 -26.79 8.51
CA GLN A 732 12.69 -27.65 9.07
C GLN A 732 12.14 -28.59 8.00
N ALA A 733 11.97 -29.85 8.37
CA ALA A 733 11.24 -30.84 7.59
C ALA A 733 10.44 -31.72 8.54
N ASN A 734 9.14 -31.91 8.35
CA ASN A 734 8.37 -32.82 9.20
C ASN A 734 8.95 -34.25 9.17
N ARG A 735 9.31 -34.73 7.97
CA ARG A 735 9.93 -36.04 7.76
C ARG A 735 11.06 -35.98 6.73
N LEU A 736 12.14 -36.72 6.97
CA LEU A 736 13.28 -36.86 6.07
C LEU A 736 13.61 -38.35 5.82
N ASP A 737 13.47 -38.81 4.58
CA ASP A 737 13.72 -40.20 4.19
C ASP A 737 14.88 -40.27 3.17
N LEU A 738 15.95 -40.98 3.53
CA LEU A 738 17.09 -41.24 2.65
C LEU A 738 17.00 -42.67 2.09
N SER A 739 17.11 -42.80 0.76
CA SER A 739 17.23 -44.07 0.05
C SER A 739 18.66 -44.63 0.07
N PRO A 740 18.87 -45.90 -0.31
CA PRO A 740 20.19 -46.50 -0.25
C PRO A 740 21.26 -45.70 -0.97
N HIS A 741 22.44 -45.57 -0.35
CA HIS A 741 23.59 -44.81 -0.86
C HIS A 741 23.39 -43.30 -1.04
N SER A 742 22.25 -42.71 -0.61
CA SER A 742 22.05 -41.26 -0.65
C SER A 742 22.57 -40.58 0.62
N GLN A 743 22.78 -39.27 0.54
CA GLN A 743 23.41 -38.50 1.60
C GLN A 743 22.65 -37.22 1.92
N VAL A 744 22.56 -36.90 3.20
CA VAL A 744 22.17 -35.58 3.68
C VAL A 744 23.31 -35.01 4.53
N GLU A 745 23.68 -33.77 4.27
CA GLU A 745 24.77 -33.11 4.97
C GLU A 745 24.30 -31.78 5.58
N ILE A 746 24.42 -31.64 6.90
CA ILE A 746 24.11 -30.41 7.62
C ILE A 746 25.43 -29.69 7.89
N LYS A 747 25.60 -28.53 7.25
CA LYS A 747 26.85 -27.76 7.20
C LYS A 747 26.80 -26.48 8.02
N ASN A 748 27.98 -26.04 8.44
CA ASN A 748 28.17 -24.73 9.08
C ASN A 748 27.21 -24.56 10.28
N ASP A 749 26.68 -23.36 10.51
CA ASP A 749 25.76 -23.02 11.60
C ASP A 749 24.29 -23.28 11.28
N ALA A 750 23.98 -24.25 10.40
CA ALA A 750 22.61 -24.60 10.07
C ALA A 750 21.85 -25.16 11.27
N SER A 751 20.70 -24.56 11.60
CA SER A 751 19.74 -25.15 12.55
C SER A 751 18.81 -26.08 11.78
N PHE A 752 18.82 -27.38 12.09
CA PHE A 752 17.97 -28.36 11.40
C PHE A 752 17.05 -29.08 12.37
N THR A 753 15.75 -29.08 12.08
CA THR A 753 14.74 -29.76 12.89
C THR A 753 13.90 -30.70 12.05
N SER A 754 13.68 -31.91 12.53
CA SER A 754 12.77 -32.84 11.89
C SER A 754 12.12 -33.79 12.87
N HIS A 755 10.81 -34.05 12.77
CA HIS A 755 10.17 -34.98 13.70
C HIS A 755 10.64 -36.43 13.49
N HIS A 756 10.96 -36.80 12.24
CA HIS A 756 11.30 -38.16 11.88
C HIS A 756 12.34 -38.23 10.76
N ILE A 757 13.40 -39.02 10.95
CA ILE A 757 14.42 -39.29 9.95
C ILE A 757 14.53 -40.80 9.75
N HIS A 758 14.41 -41.26 8.50
CA HIS A 758 14.64 -42.65 8.12
C HIS A 758 15.87 -42.79 7.22
N LEU A 759 16.81 -43.65 7.61
CA LEU A 759 18.06 -43.93 6.89
C LEU A 759 18.02 -45.36 6.31
N ALA A 760 17.91 -45.50 4.99
CA ALA A 760 18.02 -46.81 4.34
C ALA A 760 19.47 -47.36 4.36
N GLU A 761 19.65 -48.58 3.86
CA GLU A 761 20.95 -49.26 3.83
C GLU A 761 22.02 -48.39 3.16
N ASN A 762 23.16 -48.19 3.84
CA ASN A 762 24.27 -47.36 3.36
C ASN A 762 23.92 -45.88 3.07
N ALA A 763 22.76 -45.39 3.53
CA ALA A 763 22.45 -43.96 3.52
C ALA A 763 23.21 -43.26 4.65
N ASN A 764 23.63 -42.01 4.42
CA ASN A 764 24.47 -41.27 5.36
C ASN A 764 23.82 -39.94 5.75
N LEU A 765 23.57 -39.75 7.05
CA LEU A 765 23.30 -38.44 7.63
C LEU A 765 24.61 -37.89 8.20
N ILE A 766 25.10 -36.78 7.64
CA ILE A 766 26.41 -36.21 7.94
C ILE A 766 26.22 -34.84 8.64
N LEU A 767 26.76 -34.71 9.83
CA LEU A 767 26.83 -33.48 10.60
C LEU A 767 28.23 -32.88 10.41
N ASN A 768 28.37 -32.02 9.40
CA ASN A 768 29.65 -31.44 9.00
C ASN A 768 29.71 -29.95 9.35
N THR A 769 29.91 -29.66 10.63
CA THR A 769 29.95 -28.28 11.14
C THR A 769 31.22 -27.98 11.91
N ASP A 770 31.75 -26.78 11.68
CA ASP A 770 32.80 -26.16 12.50
C ASP A 770 32.22 -25.24 13.60
N THR A 771 30.90 -25.10 13.65
CA THR A 771 30.15 -24.30 14.62
C THR A 771 29.17 -25.18 15.40
N ALA A 772 28.20 -24.59 16.11
CA ALA A 772 27.20 -25.34 16.86
C ALA A 772 25.98 -25.66 15.99
N ILE A 773 25.64 -26.95 15.88
CA ILE A 773 24.37 -27.44 15.34
C ILE A 773 23.56 -28.06 16.46
N GLU A 774 22.26 -27.78 16.47
CA GLU A 774 21.29 -28.54 17.25
C GLU A 774 20.33 -29.24 16.29
N PHE A 775 20.11 -30.54 16.50
CA PHE A 775 19.04 -31.25 15.83
C PHE A 775 18.22 -32.08 16.81
N SER A 776 16.89 -32.03 16.62
CA SER A 776 15.92 -32.78 17.42
C SER A 776 15.13 -33.64 16.46
N SER A 777 15.28 -34.97 16.56
CA SER A 777 14.58 -35.92 15.71
C SER A 777 14.57 -37.33 16.26
N LYS A 778 13.57 -38.13 15.88
CA LYS A 778 13.65 -39.59 15.96
C LYS A 778 14.32 -40.11 14.68
N VAL A 779 15.51 -40.70 14.81
CA VAL A 779 16.25 -41.30 13.70
C VAL A 779 16.08 -42.81 13.72
N GLU A 780 15.77 -43.45 12.59
CA GLU A 780 15.60 -44.90 12.47
C GLU A 780 16.10 -45.43 11.12
N GLY A 781 16.14 -46.76 10.96
CA GLY A 781 16.58 -47.44 9.74
C GLY A 781 17.93 -48.15 9.91
N THR A 782 18.60 -48.50 8.80
CA THR A 782 19.87 -49.28 8.79
C THR A 782 21.07 -48.46 8.30
N GLY A 783 20.87 -47.20 7.92
CA GLY A 783 21.94 -46.30 7.51
C GLY A 783 22.76 -45.72 8.68
N ASN A 784 23.68 -44.84 8.33
CA ASN A 784 24.74 -44.35 9.21
C ASN A 784 24.55 -42.87 9.57
N LEU A 785 25.04 -42.50 10.75
CA LEU A 785 25.15 -41.12 11.21
C LEU A 785 26.62 -40.78 11.42
N PHE A 786 27.09 -39.70 10.80
CA PHE A 786 28.47 -39.24 10.90
C PHE A 786 28.53 -37.85 11.51
N LYS A 787 29.46 -37.63 12.44
CA LYS A 787 29.83 -36.30 12.92
C LYS A 787 31.27 -36.01 12.49
N THR A 788 31.44 -35.18 11.46
CA THR A 788 32.73 -35.01 10.74
C THR A 788 33.37 -33.64 10.90
N GLY A 789 32.60 -32.59 11.20
CA GLY A 789 33.14 -31.24 11.36
C GLY A 789 33.77 -31.01 12.74
N ALA A 790 34.66 -30.03 12.88
CA ALA A 790 35.40 -29.79 14.14
C ALA A 790 34.56 -29.16 15.26
N GLY A 791 33.38 -28.66 14.91
CA GLY A 791 32.47 -27.95 15.80
C GLY A 791 31.66 -28.86 16.71
N TYR A 792 30.53 -28.33 17.15
CA TYR A 792 29.68 -28.88 18.19
C TYR A 792 28.34 -29.34 17.60
N ALA A 793 27.89 -30.56 17.88
CA ALA A 793 26.59 -31.06 17.47
C ALA A 793 25.81 -31.60 18.68
N ARG A 794 24.61 -31.05 18.92
CA ARG A 794 23.69 -31.50 19.97
C ARG A 794 22.55 -32.32 19.38
N VAL A 795 22.28 -33.46 20.00
CA VAL A 795 21.17 -34.36 19.66
C VAL A 795 20.22 -34.46 20.84
N ASN A 796 18.99 -33.98 20.66
CA ASN A 796 17.96 -33.98 21.71
C ASN A 796 16.88 -35.07 21.51
N GLY A 797 17.08 -36.02 20.59
CA GLY A 797 16.08 -37.03 20.22
C GLY A 797 16.56 -38.48 20.34
N GLU A 798 15.74 -39.41 19.86
CA GLU A 798 15.99 -40.86 19.94
C GLU A 798 16.67 -41.38 18.67
N LEU A 799 17.89 -41.90 18.80
CA LEU A 799 18.64 -42.56 17.72
C LEU A 799 18.39 -44.08 17.76
N ASN A 800 17.50 -44.55 16.89
CA ASN A 800 17.07 -45.94 16.73
C ASN A 800 17.56 -46.58 15.42
N HIS A 801 18.52 -45.99 14.74
CA HIS A 801 19.09 -46.59 13.53
C HIS A 801 20.07 -47.72 13.91
N GLU A 802 20.22 -48.71 13.03
CA GLU A 802 21.02 -49.93 13.24
C GLU A 802 22.42 -49.85 12.62
N GLY A 803 22.65 -48.92 11.69
CA GLY A 803 23.98 -48.64 11.16
C GLY A 803 24.88 -47.94 12.18
N ILE A 804 26.04 -47.45 11.76
CA ILE A 804 27.02 -46.87 12.70
C ILE A 804 26.73 -45.42 13.01
N THR A 805 26.91 -45.03 14.27
CA THR A 805 27.09 -43.63 14.68
C THR A 805 28.59 -43.38 14.83
N ASP A 806 29.22 -42.69 13.87
CA ASP A 806 30.67 -42.47 13.86
C ASP A 806 31.00 -40.99 14.10
N ILE A 807 31.59 -40.72 15.25
CA ILE A 807 32.01 -39.39 15.72
C ILE A 807 33.47 -39.24 15.35
N GLN A 808 33.72 -38.62 14.22
CA GLN A 808 35.05 -38.52 13.59
C GLN A 808 35.80 -37.24 13.97
N SER A 809 35.09 -36.18 14.35
CA SER A 809 35.69 -34.93 14.79
C SER A 809 34.77 -34.09 15.69
N GLY A 810 35.38 -33.22 16.50
CA GLY A 810 34.69 -32.22 17.30
C GLY A 810 33.88 -32.81 18.45
N ILE A 811 32.82 -32.11 18.84
CA ILE A 811 31.97 -32.48 19.97
C ILE A 811 30.62 -33.01 19.47
N PHE A 812 30.19 -34.13 20.05
CA PHE A 812 28.86 -34.69 19.87
C PHE A 812 28.17 -34.83 21.24
N GLU A 813 27.18 -34.00 21.52
CA GLU A 813 26.40 -34.02 22.76
C GLU A 813 25.09 -34.78 22.54
N VAL A 814 24.85 -35.83 23.33
CA VAL A 814 23.65 -36.66 23.27
C VAL A 814 22.85 -36.48 24.55
N ASN A 815 21.68 -35.85 24.43
CA ASN A 815 20.73 -35.66 25.53
C ASN A 815 19.52 -36.60 25.46
N GLY A 816 19.38 -37.37 24.38
CA GLY A 816 18.41 -38.46 24.24
C GLY A 816 19.06 -39.84 24.34
N ASN A 817 18.44 -40.87 23.75
CA ASN A 817 19.00 -42.23 23.77
C ASN A 817 19.52 -42.68 22.40
N ILE A 818 20.64 -43.42 22.40
CA ILE A 818 21.11 -44.21 21.27
C ILE A 818 20.78 -45.67 21.54
N ASN A 819 19.71 -46.16 20.93
CA ASN A 819 19.12 -47.45 21.30
C ASN A 819 19.68 -48.65 20.52
N LYS A 820 20.14 -48.44 19.28
CA LYS A 820 20.45 -49.54 18.36
C LYS A 820 21.78 -49.44 17.62
N SER A 821 22.32 -48.26 17.37
CA SER A 821 23.55 -48.11 16.58
C SER A 821 24.78 -48.38 17.43
N ALA A 822 25.78 -49.02 16.82
CA ALA A 822 27.12 -49.03 17.38
C ALA A 822 27.73 -47.61 17.29
N VAL A 823 28.37 -47.16 18.37
CA VAL A 823 28.94 -45.80 18.44
C VAL A 823 30.47 -45.88 18.38
N ASN A 824 31.08 -45.17 17.44
CA ASN A 824 32.53 -45.03 17.33
C ASN A 824 32.91 -43.59 17.70
N ILE A 825 33.81 -43.42 18.67
CA ILE A 825 34.34 -42.11 19.05
C ILE A 825 35.82 -42.08 18.65
N ARG A 826 36.12 -41.40 17.54
CA ARG A 826 37.46 -41.38 16.93
C ARG A 826 38.41 -40.44 17.66
N GLN A 827 39.68 -40.53 17.27
CA GLN A 827 40.75 -39.68 17.76
C GLN A 827 40.37 -38.20 17.75
N ASN A 828 40.67 -37.48 18.85
CA ASN A 828 40.39 -36.05 19.03
C ASN A 828 38.91 -35.67 18.97
N SER A 829 37.99 -36.63 19.18
CA SER A 829 36.55 -36.38 19.26
C SER A 829 36.06 -36.48 20.70
N ILE A 830 35.00 -35.73 21.01
CA ILE A 830 34.40 -35.66 22.34
C ILE A 830 32.94 -36.12 22.27
N LEU A 831 32.58 -37.12 23.06
CA LEU A 831 31.20 -37.48 23.35
C LEU A 831 30.77 -36.82 24.67
N ALA A 832 29.59 -36.22 24.68
CA ALA A 832 29.06 -35.46 25.80
C ALA A 832 27.54 -35.67 25.99
N GLY A 833 26.97 -35.01 27.00
CA GLY A 833 25.54 -35.02 27.29
C GLY A 833 25.15 -35.98 28.40
N GLY A 834 23.85 -36.09 28.64
CA GLY A 834 23.24 -36.91 29.70
C GLY A 834 22.43 -38.12 29.20
N GLY A 835 22.72 -38.61 28.00
CA GLY A 835 21.97 -39.68 27.34
C GLY A 835 22.33 -41.11 27.76
N GLU A 836 21.58 -42.08 27.23
CA GLU A 836 21.87 -43.52 27.36
C GLU A 836 22.24 -44.13 26.00
N ILE A 837 23.35 -44.85 25.94
CA ILE A 837 23.81 -45.61 24.76
C ILE A 837 23.68 -47.11 25.06
N LYS A 838 22.74 -47.78 24.38
CA LYS A 838 22.32 -49.15 24.69
C LYS A 838 23.05 -50.24 23.90
N ASN A 839 23.75 -49.87 22.83
CA ASN A 839 24.57 -50.79 22.05
C ASN A 839 26.07 -50.56 22.35
N GLU A 840 26.94 -51.29 21.66
CA GLU A 840 28.39 -51.17 21.81
C GLU A 840 28.90 -49.77 21.46
N THR A 841 29.78 -49.26 22.32
CA THR A 841 30.56 -48.04 22.06
C THR A 841 32.04 -48.37 22.02
N THR A 842 32.73 -47.96 20.96
CA THR A 842 34.19 -48.05 20.84
C THR A 842 34.81 -46.67 21.02
N LEU A 843 35.65 -46.55 22.04
CA LEU A 843 36.38 -45.34 22.39
C LEU A 843 37.83 -45.48 21.93
N PHE A 844 38.22 -44.80 20.85
CA PHE A 844 39.56 -44.90 20.25
C PHE A 844 40.60 -44.04 21.00
N GLU A 845 41.89 -44.23 20.66
CA GLU A 845 43.00 -43.45 21.20
C GLU A 845 42.73 -41.92 21.11
N GLU A 846 43.02 -41.17 22.19
CA GLU A 846 42.76 -39.72 22.33
C GLU A 846 41.30 -39.27 22.18
N ALA A 847 40.34 -40.19 22.10
CA ALA A 847 38.93 -39.86 22.21
C ALA A 847 38.55 -39.53 23.66
N VAL A 848 37.55 -38.67 23.84
CA VAL A 848 37.17 -38.16 25.17
C VAL A 848 35.69 -38.39 25.44
N ILE A 849 35.36 -38.89 26.62
CA ILE A 849 34.02 -38.82 27.19
C ILE A 849 33.98 -37.68 28.21
N SER A 850 33.10 -36.70 28.01
CA SER A 850 32.91 -35.57 28.92
C SER A 850 31.43 -35.14 29.02
N PRO A 851 30.67 -35.68 29.99
CA PRO A 851 29.21 -35.47 30.07
C PRO A 851 28.77 -34.00 30.09
N SER A 852 29.48 -33.11 30.79
CA SER A 852 29.12 -31.69 30.90
C SER A 852 30.01 -30.72 30.12
N LEU A 853 30.83 -31.18 29.18
CA LEU A 853 31.62 -30.34 28.25
C LEU A 853 32.26 -29.09 28.88
N PHE A 854 33.37 -29.27 29.61
CA PHE A 854 34.21 -28.18 30.14
C PHE A 854 33.44 -26.96 30.74
N ILE A 855 32.24 -27.14 31.30
CA ILE A 855 31.52 -26.05 31.98
C ILE A 855 32.39 -25.54 33.12
N THR A 856 32.77 -24.27 33.06
CA THR A 856 33.66 -23.64 34.05
C THR A 856 32.90 -22.88 35.14
N ASN A 857 31.60 -22.64 34.97
CA ASN A 857 30.79 -21.89 35.93
C ASN A 857 30.06 -22.83 36.91
N PRO A 858 30.41 -22.80 38.20
CA PRO A 858 29.78 -23.67 39.19
C PRO A 858 28.28 -23.39 39.41
N GLN A 859 27.80 -22.17 39.16
CA GLN A 859 26.40 -21.81 39.38
C GLN A 859 25.46 -22.44 38.34
N THR A 860 25.93 -22.59 37.11
CA THR A 860 25.16 -23.18 36.00
C THR A 860 25.35 -24.68 35.88
N PHE A 861 26.40 -25.24 36.49
CA PHE A 861 26.66 -26.67 36.49
C PHE A 861 25.53 -27.44 37.21
N ARG A 862 25.08 -28.53 36.58
CA ARG A 862 24.04 -29.43 37.11
C ARG A 862 24.51 -30.87 37.31
N GLY A 863 25.60 -31.27 36.66
CA GLY A 863 26.02 -32.66 36.56
C GLY A 863 25.18 -33.41 35.54
N ASN A 864 25.85 -34.09 34.61
CA ASN A 864 25.20 -34.94 33.62
C ASN A 864 25.56 -36.40 33.87
N THR A 865 24.60 -37.29 33.66
CA THR A 865 24.80 -38.74 33.75
C THR A 865 24.78 -39.35 32.35
N LEU A 866 25.93 -39.81 31.85
CA LEU A 866 26.04 -40.50 30.58
C LEU A 866 26.15 -42.00 30.81
N SER A 867 25.26 -42.79 30.18
CA SER A 867 25.15 -44.22 30.44
C SER A 867 25.51 -45.05 29.21
N PHE A 868 26.23 -46.16 29.42
CA PHE A 868 26.68 -47.09 28.39
C PHE A 868 26.28 -48.52 28.77
N ASN A 869 25.70 -49.26 27.83
CA ASN A 869 25.48 -50.69 28.02
C ASN A 869 26.76 -51.49 27.83
N GLN A 870 27.53 -51.20 26.79
CA GLN A 870 28.86 -51.79 26.58
C GLN A 870 29.83 -50.72 26.08
N LEU A 871 30.99 -50.61 26.74
CA LEU A 871 32.06 -49.70 26.36
C LEU A 871 33.36 -50.48 26.15
N ASN A 872 33.89 -50.43 24.93
CA ASN A 872 35.19 -50.98 24.54
C ASN A 872 36.20 -49.82 24.45
N ASN A 873 37.07 -49.68 25.43
CA ASN A 873 38.12 -48.66 25.43
C ASN A 873 39.41 -49.16 24.76
N GLN A 874 39.86 -48.44 23.74
CA GLN A 874 41.07 -48.68 22.96
C GLN A 874 42.08 -47.52 23.10
N GLY A 875 42.04 -46.80 24.23
CA GLY A 875 43.01 -45.73 24.55
C GLY A 875 42.43 -44.32 24.69
N GLY A 876 41.11 -44.19 24.86
CA GLY A 876 40.50 -42.91 25.19
C GLY A 876 40.50 -42.61 26.69
N LYS A 877 39.97 -41.44 27.03
CA LYS A 877 39.99 -40.88 28.39
C LYS A 877 38.66 -40.27 28.79
N PHE A 878 38.51 -40.04 30.09
CA PHE A 878 37.36 -39.36 30.68
C PHE A 878 37.76 -38.00 31.23
N ILE A 879 36.91 -37.00 31.00
CA ILE A 879 37.03 -35.69 31.63
C ILE A 879 35.72 -35.39 32.35
N LEU A 880 35.76 -35.43 33.68
CA LEU A 880 34.58 -35.34 34.54
C LEU A 880 34.64 -34.06 35.37
N THR A 881 33.51 -33.36 35.47
CA THR A 881 33.43 -32.11 36.22
C THR A 881 32.76 -32.33 37.57
N VAL A 882 33.31 -31.70 38.61
CA VAL A 882 32.80 -31.74 39.97
C VAL A 882 32.69 -30.32 40.51
N ASN A 883 31.51 -29.94 40.96
CA ASN A 883 31.28 -28.69 41.66
C ASN A 883 31.40 -28.89 43.18
N ASN A 884 32.62 -28.77 43.68
CA ASN A 884 33.00 -28.85 45.09
C ASN A 884 32.96 -27.47 45.79
N ASN A 885 31.85 -26.73 45.66
CA ASN A 885 31.68 -25.46 46.36
C ASN A 885 30.90 -25.58 47.68
N ALA A 886 30.13 -26.64 47.86
CA ALA A 886 29.46 -26.89 49.13
C ALA A 886 30.44 -27.49 50.16
N GLU A 887 30.26 -27.16 51.44
CA GLU A 887 31.10 -27.72 52.52
C GLU A 887 30.93 -29.24 52.64
N ASN A 888 29.71 -29.75 52.46
CA ASN A 888 29.43 -31.18 52.52
C ASN A 888 29.59 -31.83 51.14
N ILE A 889 30.38 -32.91 51.07
CA ILE A 889 30.65 -33.67 49.83
C ILE A 889 29.37 -34.25 49.21
N LYS A 890 28.34 -34.54 50.01
CA LYS A 890 27.04 -35.06 49.55
C LYS A 890 26.24 -34.04 48.74
N ASP A 891 26.54 -32.75 48.91
CA ASP A 891 25.90 -31.65 48.19
C ASP A 891 26.68 -31.26 46.91
N TRP A 892 27.80 -31.93 46.62
CA TRP A 892 28.57 -31.66 45.41
C TRP A 892 27.80 -32.19 44.20
N LYS A 893 27.56 -31.30 43.24
CA LYS A 893 27.08 -31.72 41.92
C LYS A 893 28.26 -32.28 41.15
N HIS A 894 28.07 -33.33 40.37
CA HIS A 894 29.14 -33.91 39.59
C HIS A 894 28.61 -34.62 38.34
N ASP A 895 29.49 -34.81 37.37
CA ASP A 895 29.24 -35.73 36.26
C ASP A 895 29.21 -37.17 36.75
N GLN A 896 28.48 -38.02 36.03
CA GLN A 896 28.44 -39.46 36.25
C GLN A 896 28.55 -40.19 34.92
N VAL A 897 29.34 -41.26 34.92
CA VAL A 897 29.40 -42.23 33.84
C VAL A 897 28.97 -43.59 34.38
N LEU A 898 27.90 -44.15 33.81
CA LEU A 898 27.40 -45.47 34.18
C LEU A 898 27.72 -46.47 33.07
N ILE A 899 28.36 -47.59 33.38
CA ILE A 899 28.79 -48.58 32.39
C ILE A 899 28.33 -49.97 32.84
N ASN A 900 27.46 -50.64 32.09
CA ASN A 900 27.06 -52.01 32.44
C ASN A 900 28.21 -53.00 32.18
N ASP A 901 28.84 -52.95 31.00
CA ASP A 901 29.96 -53.80 30.61
C ASP A 901 31.14 -52.96 30.08
N LEU A 902 32.28 -53.04 30.74
CA LEU A 902 33.50 -52.30 30.39
C LEU A 902 34.60 -53.28 29.98
N ASN A 903 35.03 -53.17 28.73
CA ASN A 903 36.20 -53.88 28.20
C ASN A 903 37.29 -52.85 27.87
N SER A 904 38.50 -53.03 28.41
CA SER A 904 39.61 -52.12 28.15
C SER A 904 40.90 -52.90 28.04
N GLU A 905 41.65 -52.66 26.96
CA GLU A 905 42.98 -53.25 26.75
C GLU A 905 44.12 -52.38 27.31
N MET A 906 43.81 -51.16 27.74
CA MET A 906 44.74 -50.18 28.30
C MET A 906 44.17 -49.50 29.55
N ASP A 907 45.03 -48.85 30.33
CA ASP A 907 44.60 -47.98 31.42
C ASP A 907 43.72 -46.85 30.88
N ILE A 908 42.72 -46.45 31.65
CA ILE A 908 41.78 -45.39 31.30
C ILE A 908 42.19 -44.13 32.06
N PRO A 909 42.76 -43.09 31.40
CA PRO A 909 43.02 -41.84 32.06
C PRO A 909 41.71 -41.14 32.45
N ILE A 910 41.65 -40.62 33.68
CA ILE A 910 40.51 -39.88 34.21
C ILE A 910 41.01 -38.53 34.71
N ASP A 911 40.62 -37.46 34.02
CA ASP A 911 40.85 -36.08 34.44
C ASP A 911 39.63 -35.57 35.20
N ILE A 912 39.82 -35.11 36.43
CA ILE A 912 38.77 -34.54 37.27
C ILE A 912 38.94 -33.03 37.33
N HIS A 913 37.96 -32.30 36.82
CA HIS A 913 37.93 -30.84 36.87
C HIS A 913 37.06 -30.36 38.04
N LEU A 914 37.70 -29.80 39.07
CA LEU A 914 37.05 -29.21 40.23
C LEU A 914 36.74 -27.73 39.99
N LEU A 915 35.47 -27.33 40.13
CA LEU A 915 35.02 -25.94 39.94
C LEU A 915 35.12 -25.08 41.21
N GLY A 916 35.31 -25.71 42.37
CA GLY A 916 35.43 -25.09 43.68
C GLY A 916 36.72 -25.47 44.38
N THR A 917 36.82 -25.10 45.66
CA THR A 917 38.03 -25.30 46.47
C THR A 917 37.80 -26.16 47.72
N GLN A 918 36.56 -26.58 47.98
CA GLN A 918 36.26 -27.41 49.15
C GLN A 918 36.90 -28.78 49.00
N GLN A 919 37.44 -29.29 50.11
CA GLN A 919 37.99 -30.63 50.21
C GLN A 919 37.04 -31.47 51.08
N GLY A 920 36.79 -32.71 50.67
CA GLY A 920 35.96 -33.66 51.40
C GLY A 920 36.59 -35.05 51.38
N HIS A 921 36.34 -35.84 52.43
CA HIS A 921 36.76 -37.23 52.48
C HIS A 921 35.64 -38.10 51.86
N SER A 922 35.97 -38.87 50.82
CA SER A 922 35.04 -39.74 50.11
C SER A 922 34.75 -41.09 50.79
N ASP A 923 35.34 -41.33 51.96
CA ASP A 923 35.19 -42.53 52.80
C ASP A 923 35.01 -42.09 54.27
N GLU A 924 33.83 -41.53 54.58
CA GLU A 924 33.55 -40.95 55.91
C GLU A 924 33.42 -42.04 57.01
N ASN A 925 32.93 -43.23 56.68
CA ASN A 925 32.81 -44.36 57.60
C ASN A 925 34.07 -45.23 57.70
N LYS A 926 35.08 -44.98 56.86
CA LYS A 926 36.35 -45.72 56.82
C LYS A 926 36.16 -47.20 56.50
N ASN A 927 35.16 -47.55 55.71
CA ASN A 927 34.91 -48.92 55.25
C ASN A 927 35.87 -49.32 54.11
N GLY A 928 36.70 -48.39 53.63
CA GLY A 928 37.65 -48.61 52.54
C GLY A 928 36.99 -48.72 51.17
N ARG A 929 35.72 -48.32 51.05
CA ARG A 929 34.94 -48.28 49.81
C ARG A 929 34.53 -46.83 49.56
N TYR A 930 34.78 -46.37 48.35
CA TYR A 930 34.27 -45.10 47.87
C TYR A 930 32.89 -45.35 47.27
N ASP A 931 31.86 -45.31 48.11
CA ASP A 931 30.48 -45.64 47.73
C ASP A 931 29.52 -44.44 47.80
N ALA A 932 28.34 -44.61 47.21
CA ALA A 932 27.36 -43.55 47.06
C ALA A 932 26.69 -43.13 48.39
N ASP A 933 26.91 -43.88 49.49
CA ASP A 933 26.28 -43.59 50.77
C ASP A 933 26.98 -42.41 51.48
N GLU A 934 28.23 -42.11 51.09
CA GLU A 934 29.15 -41.25 51.86
C GLU A 934 30.02 -40.29 51.04
N GLY A 935 30.10 -40.45 49.72
CA GLY A 935 30.90 -39.59 48.83
C GLY A 935 30.25 -39.36 47.46
N ILE A 936 31.09 -38.98 46.48
CA ILE A 936 30.68 -38.81 45.08
C ILE A 936 31.20 -39.97 44.23
N SER A 937 30.34 -40.51 43.36
CA SER A 937 30.68 -41.61 42.45
C SER A 937 30.65 -41.12 41.01
N LEU A 938 31.85 -40.98 40.41
CA LEU A 938 32.03 -40.39 39.09
C LEU A 938 31.92 -41.41 37.95
N ILE A 939 32.39 -42.64 38.16
CA ILE A 939 32.28 -43.75 37.22
C ILE A 939 31.76 -44.98 37.96
N GLN A 940 30.73 -45.64 37.44
CA GLN A 940 30.18 -46.88 38.01
C GLN A 940 30.18 -47.98 36.97
N THR A 941 30.73 -49.14 37.31
CA THR A 941 30.72 -50.35 36.47
C THR A 941 29.92 -51.46 37.16
N LYS A 942 29.07 -52.20 36.43
CA LYS A 942 28.36 -53.38 37.00
C LYS A 942 29.25 -54.62 37.10
N THR A 943 30.24 -54.75 36.23
CA THR A 943 31.27 -55.78 36.34
C THR A 943 32.28 -55.36 37.42
N GLN A 944 32.45 -56.21 38.44
CA GLN A 944 33.56 -56.11 39.39
C GLN A 944 34.87 -56.20 38.61
N MET A 945 35.53 -55.06 38.37
CA MET A 945 36.95 -55.08 38.00
C MET A 945 37.74 -55.64 39.19
N PRO A 946 38.76 -56.50 38.97
CA PRO A 946 39.79 -56.70 39.96
C PRO A 946 40.56 -55.38 40.08
N CYS A 947 40.36 -54.64 41.17
CA CYS A 947 41.15 -53.46 41.48
C CYS A 947 42.64 -53.81 41.49
N ASN A 948 43.42 -53.15 40.64
CA ASN A 948 44.83 -52.89 40.85
C ASN A 948 45.18 -51.55 40.19
N GLY A 949 45.47 -50.55 41.01
CA GLY A 949 46.06 -49.26 40.61
C GLY A 949 45.09 -48.10 40.59
#